data_AF-A0A7W8ACV2-F1
#
_entry.id   AF-A0A7W8ACV2-F1
#
_cell.length_a   1.000
_cell.length_b   1.000
_cell.length_c   1.000
_cell.angle_alpha   90.00
_cell.angle_beta   90.00
_cell.angle_gamma   90.00
#
_symmetry.space_group_name_H-M   'P 1'
#
loop_
_entity.id
_entity.type
_entity.pdbx_description
1 polymer ?
#
loop_
_entity_poly.entity_id
_entity_poly.type
_entity_poly.pdbx_seq_one_letter_code
_entity_poly.pdbx_strand_id
1 'polypeptide(L)'
;MLKILASLVMLLGLAVPAQAAATPQLEAYFTAPSLTGATDASLETKLNELIDQAAPGSTLRLATFVLARAVIKDKLVQAARRGVDVRVVAEKTGHDPLLDQLATELGQGHVVLCADACNSTAKDVMHHKFAVFSRLLDGRTDVVAQSSQNLDGKFGAHQNMLVSTGDAGLAAGYRAVFDKLWSQQIHTWSGSFTSDSGRVTVWMTPRADDPLAAAINAVECPGSIRLAHSQFALDRVAVRTALVDRKKQGCSIQIFVPEGNQTTDVAKELAKDGLVVHTFRPGGCHEPVSTCDVDTIHSKIMLTEDALGRKHVYTGSHNINMGSLTTADDSIVKVDDAATYTAYDANMDLLYEQAIKLVPAVYPNAALQMAANDPADERTPRASAERNGYTALTWESGAQVVARIFRYGRPVTAPIRVDMGGAGCATGWNHIQPSAGVDDGGNAYIAWAEDGDCRAEHNIAVRKLSVTGQLGAPIWVNQPEWRGDQTRPRIAVTGAGAFTVVWEDGPTSTVRAAGYSSSLTRLWGPVEVGAGNRPDVAVDASGVATVVWQQAPHVYGKRLGVTGTVVAGRTQINTNNAGQHLAPAVATASSGNSVVAWSDNLDGIWRVRTRGFTPSLAGRFAERPVKNGRYTLGDQADGNLEYPPLCHLNTCAVQGTPSIAADPSGGFVVGWTETDIWNQSRTHEVYAKGFNADGSATGRFPAERMNPNTVGNQFATAVSAGPGGFTYFYTEDFNVNGYADIVARTGFTNTAF
;
A
#
# COMPACT_ATOMS: atom_id res chain seq x y z
N MET A 1 -83.51 -21.75 60.89
CA MET A 1 -83.03 -22.89 60.06
C MET A 1 -82.63 -22.32 58.70
N LEU A 2 -81.43 -21.78 58.57
CA LEU A 2 -80.23 -22.46 58.07
C LEU A 2 -80.44 -23.08 56.68
N LYS A 3 -79.91 -22.42 55.62
CA LYS A 3 -79.41 -23.08 54.40
C LYS A 3 -78.42 -22.16 53.68
N ILE A 4 -77.32 -22.79 53.30
CA ILE A 4 -76.02 -22.28 52.88
C ILE A 4 -76.05 -21.86 51.41
N LEU A 5 -75.50 -20.70 51.06
CA LEU A 5 -75.11 -20.34 49.69
C LEU A 5 -73.62 -20.66 49.50
N ALA A 6 -73.31 -21.57 48.57
CA ALA A 6 -71.94 -21.83 48.13
C ALA A 6 -71.63 -20.93 46.92
N SER A 7 -70.63 -20.06 47.06
CA SER A 7 -70.12 -19.22 45.97
C SER A 7 -69.02 -19.97 45.22
N LEU A 8 -69.24 -20.17 43.92
CA LEU A 8 -68.25 -20.69 42.97
C LEU A 8 -67.30 -19.55 42.56
N VAL A 9 -66.04 -19.60 42.99
CA VAL A 9 -65.00 -18.65 42.55
C VAL A 9 -64.25 -19.27 41.35
N MET A 10 -64.42 -18.65 40.19
CA MET A 10 -63.65 -18.92 38.97
C MET A 10 -62.24 -18.34 39.14
N LEU A 11 -61.20 -19.19 39.16
CA LEU A 11 -59.82 -18.74 39.02
C LEU A 11 -59.58 -18.35 37.55
N LEU A 12 -59.60 -17.05 37.24
CA LEU A 12 -58.93 -16.54 36.04
C LEU A 12 -57.43 -16.48 36.34
N GLY A 13 -56.67 -17.41 35.77
CA GLY A 13 -55.21 -17.29 35.69
C GLY A 13 -54.86 -16.10 34.79
N LEU A 14 -54.24 -15.07 35.37
CA LEU A 14 -53.57 -14.02 34.61
C LEU A 14 -52.37 -14.66 33.91
N ALA A 15 -52.51 -14.97 32.62
CA ALA A 15 -51.37 -15.27 31.77
C ALA A 15 -50.51 -13.99 31.69
N VAL A 16 -49.39 -13.99 32.41
CA VAL A 16 -48.32 -13.02 32.19
C VAL A 16 -47.87 -13.21 30.73
N PRO A 17 -47.92 -12.18 29.87
CA PRO A 17 -47.41 -12.33 28.51
C PRO A 17 -45.93 -12.71 28.62
N ALA A 18 -45.54 -13.82 27.99
CA ALA A 18 -44.14 -14.17 27.85
C ALA A 18 -43.42 -12.98 27.21
N GLN A 19 -42.50 -12.36 27.96
CA GLN A 19 -41.60 -11.34 27.42
C GLN A 19 -40.91 -11.99 26.21
N ALA A 20 -41.17 -11.48 25.00
CA ALA A 20 -40.42 -11.90 23.83
C ALA A 20 -38.94 -11.74 24.17
N ALA A 21 -38.15 -12.82 24.08
CA ALA A 21 -36.72 -12.76 24.33
C ALA A 21 -36.14 -11.67 23.43
N ALA A 22 -35.52 -10.65 24.04
CA ALA A 22 -34.93 -9.56 23.29
C ALA A 22 -33.91 -10.14 22.30
N THR A 23 -34.00 -9.76 21.02
CA THR A 23 -33.06 -10.21 20.00
C THR A 23 -31.64 -9.82 20.43
N PRO A 24 -30.67 -10.78 20.42
CA PRO A 24 -29.29 -10.49 20.77
C PRO A 24 -28.75 -9.25 20.07
N GLN A 25 -28.02 -8.40 20.79
CA GLN A 25 -27.38 -7.22 20.21
C GLN A 25 -25.95 -7.59 19.81
N LEU A 26 -25.55 -7.22 18.60
CA LEU A 26 -24.21 -7.43 18.07
C LEU A 26 -23.57 -6.07 17.79
N GLU A 27 -22.38 -5.85 18.34
CA GLU A 27 -21.64 -4.61 18.20
C GLU A 27 -20.20 -4.93 17.78
N ALA A 28 -19.73 -4.28 16.70
CA ALA A 28 -18.37 -4.41 16.20
C ALA A 28 -17.53 -3.20 16.62
N TYR A 29 -16.33 -3.48 17.13
CA TYR A 29 -15.36 -2.48 17.56
C TYR A 29 -14.06 -2.69 16.80
N PHE A 30 -13.39 -1.60 16.44
CA PHE A 30 -12.15 -1.62 15.67
C PHE A 30 -11.13 -0.68 16.27
N THR A 31 -9.85 -1.00 16.12
CA THR A 31 -8.79 0.01 16.21
C THR A 31 -8.50 0.60 14.83
N ALA A 32 -8.27 1.90 14.80
CA ALA A 32 -7.92 2.69 13.63
C ALA A 32 -6.69 3.57 13.95
N PRO A 33 -5.50 2.97 14.15
CA PRO A 33 -4.27 3.73 14.35
C PRO A 33 -4.03 4.70 13.19
N SER A 34 -3.44 5.87 13.51
CA SER A 34 -3.12 6.89 12.53
C SER A 34 -1.81 6.56 11.81
N LEU A 35 -1.78 6.84 10.51
CA LEU A 35 -0.62 6.80 9.61
C LEU A 35 0.55 7.72 10.02
N THR A 36 0.36 8.55 11.03
CA THR A 36 1.37 9.44 11.64
C THR A 36 1.81 9.00 13.05
N GLY A 37 1.37 7.83 13.51
CA GLY A 37 1.80 7.20 14.76
C GLY A 37 0.98 7.49 16.01
N ALA A 38 -0.23 8.05 15.86
CA ALA A 38 -1.21 8.02 16.94
C ALA A 38 -1.76 6.59 17.11
N THR A 39 -1.63 6.05 18.31
CA THR A 39 -2.12 4.72 18.67
C THR A 39 -3.60 4.73 19.04
N ASP A 40 -4.25 3.57 18.99
CA ASP A 40 -5.66 3.41 19.31
C ASP A 40 -5.89 2.27 20.33
N ALA A 41 -6.34 2.65 21.53
CA ALA A 41 -6.64 1.74 22.63
C ALA A 41 -8.15 1.46 22.81
N SER A 42 -8.97 1.70 21.78
CA SER A 42 -10.44 1.58 21.85
C SER A 42 -10.92 0.19 22.29
N LEU A 43 -10.23 -0.89 21.87
CA LEU A 43 -10.58 -2.26 22.24
C LEU A 43 -10.22 -2.57 23.71
N GLU A 44 -9.07 -2.11 24.21
CA GLU A 44 -8.71 -2.21 25.63
C GLU A 44 -9.69 -1.40 26.48
N THR A 45 -10.06 -0.19 26.03
CA THR A 45 -11.06 0.65 26.68
C THR A 45 -12.40 -0.07 26.79
N LYS A 46 -12.86 -0.68 25.69
CA LYS A 46 -14.12 -1.43 25.70
C LYS A 46 -14.10 -2.64 26.64
N LEU A 47 -13.01 -3.40 26.66
CA LEU A 47 -12.87 -4.53 27.57
C LEU A 47 -12.85 -4.07 29.03
N ASN A 48 -12.13 -2.99 29.34
CA ASN A 48 -12.09 -2.37 30.66
C ASN A 48 -13.49 -1.95 31.14
N GLU A 49 -14.28 -1.32 30.26
CA GLU A 49 -15.67 -0.96 30.55
C GLU A 49 -16.50 -2.20 30.91
N LEU A 50 -16.40 -3.28 30.14
CA LEU A 50 -17.15 -4.52 30.42
C LEU A 50 -16.74 -5.13 31.76
N ILE A 51 -15.43 -5.13 32.09
CA ILE A 51 -14.92 -5.62 33.39
C ILE A 51 -15.42 -4.75 34.54
N ASP A 52 -15.42 -3.42 34.40
CA ASP A 52 -15.95 -2.52 35.42
C ASP A 52 -17.45 -2.72 35.65
N GLN A 53 -18.18 -3.01 34.58
CA GLN A 53 -19.62 -3.26 34.60
C GLN A 53 -19.99 -4.66 35.11
N ALA A 54 -19.05 -5.59 35.32
CA ALA A 54 -19.38 -6.92 35.84
C ALA A 54 -20.04 -6.82 37.23
N ALA A 55 -21.27 -7.35 37.34
CA ALA A 55 -22.13 -7.16 38.50
C ALA A 55 -21.81 -8.13 39.65
N PRO A 56 -21.96 -7.71 40.93
CA PRO A 56 -21.80 -8.62 42.07
C PRO A 56 -22.65 -9.91 41.93
N GLY A 57 -22.05 -11.05 42.31
CA GLY A 57 -22.65 -12.37 42.18
C GLY A 57 -22.74 -12.91 40.74
N SER A 58 -22.15 -12.22 39.76
CA SER A 58 -22.01 -12.70 38.38
C SER A 58 -20.71 -13.48 38.17
N THR A 59 -20.51 -14.02 36.97
CA THR A 59 -19.27 -14.66 36.53
C THR A 59 -18.61 -13.84 35.43
N LEU A 60 -17.28 -13.90 35.42
CA LEU A 60 -16.40 -13.39 34.38
C LEU A 60 -15.40 -14.49 34.02
N ARG A 61 -15.37 -14.88 32.74
CA ARG A 61 -14.49 -15.91 32.20
C ARG A 61 -13.65 -15.30 31.09
N LEU A 62 -12.32 -15.27 31.24
CA LEU A 62 -11.40 -14.67 30.28
C LEU A 62 -10.41 -15.73 29.77
N ALA A 63 -10.43 -16.02 28.47
CA ALA A 63 -9.37 -16.78 27.81
C ALA A 63 -8.53 -15.81 26.97
N THR A 64 -7.23 -15.71 27.25
CA THR A 64 -6.32 -14.78 26.56
C THR A 64 -4.93 -15.36 26.34
N PHE A 65 -4.39 -15.25 25.13
CA PHE A 65 -3.02 -15.65 24.83
C PHE A 65 -1.99 -14.93 25.71
N VAL A 66 -2.09 -13.59 25.79
CA VAL A 66 -1.17 -12.75 26.59
C VAL A 66 -1.98 -11.86 27.54
N LEU A 67 -1.43 -11.61 28.73
CA LEU A 67 -1.88 -10.57 29.66
C LEU A 67 -0.67 -9.81 30.21
N ALA A 68 -0.24 -8.77 29.49
CA ALA A 68 0.85 -7.86 29.84
C ALA A 68 0.34 -6.43 30.15
N ARG A 69 -0.95 -6.29 30.52
CA ARG A 69 -1.59 -5.00 30.82
C ARG A 69 -1.97 -4.90 32.28
N ALA A 70 -1.21 -4.08 33.03
CA ALA A 70 -1.46 -3.87 34.46
C ALA A 70 -2.89 -3.34 34.72
N VAL A 71 -3.40 -2.44 33.87
CA VAL A 71 -4.75 -1.89 34.00
C VAL A 71 -5.84 -2.96 33.94
N ILE A 72 -5.70 -3.96 33.06
CA ILE A 72 -6.66 -5.06 32.94
C ILE A 72 -6.54 -5.98 34.16
N LYS A 73 -5.30 -6.33 34.55
CA LYS A 73 -5.04 -7.13 35.76
C LYS A 73 -5.70 -6.49 36.99
N ASP A 74 -5.49 -5.19 37.22
CA ASP A 74 -6.06 -4.46 38.35
C ASP A 74 -7.59 -4.44 38.31
N LYS A 75 -8.20 -4.28 37.13
CA LYS A 75 -9.67 -4.31 36.97
C LYS A 75 -10.27 -5.69 37.23
N LEU A 76 -9.59 -6.77 36.84
CA LEU A 76 -9.99 -8.13 37.17
C LEU A 76 -9.99 -8.36 38.68
N VAL A 77 -8.97 -7.88 39.39
CA VAL A 77 -8.90 -7.93 40.86
C VAL A 77 -10.02 -7.09 41.48
N GLN A 78 -10.29 -5.89 40.95
CA GLN A 78 -11.39 -5.05 41.42
C GLN A 78 -12.75 -5.73 41.21
N ALA A 79 -12.97 -6.39 40.08
CA ALA A 79 -14.19 -7.16 39.84
C ALA A 79 -14.36 -8.30 40.84
N ALA A 80 -13.29 -9.05 41.14
CA ALA A 80 -13.31 -10.08 42.17
C ALA A 80 -13.63 -9.51 43.55
N ARG A 81 -13.04 -8.36 43.92
CA ARG A 81 -13.35 -7.67 45.19
C ARG A 81 -14.79 -7.18 45.27
N ARG A 82 -15.45 -6.88 44.14
CA ARG A 82 -16.89 -6.58 44.08
C ARG A 82 -17.78 -7.81 44.22
N GLY A 83 -17.22 -9.02 44.28
CA GLY A 83 -17.96 -10.27 44.39
C GLY A 83 -18.31 -10.92 43.05
N VAL A 84 -17.57 -10.62 41.97
CA VAL A 84 -17.65 -11.33 40.69
C VAL A 84 -16.76 -12.59 40.77
N ASP A 85 -17.25 -13.74 40.33
CA ASP A 85 -16.39 -14.93 40.14
C ASP A 85 -15.56 -14.74 38.87
N VAL A 86 -14.31 -14.30 39.04
CA VAL A 86 -13.35 -14.05 37.96
C VAL A 86 -12.46 -15.27 37.75
N ARG A 87 -12.39 -15.78 36.52
CA ARG A 87 -11.48 -16.86 36.14
C ARG A 87 -10.76 -16.56 34.84
N VAL A 88 -9.47 -16.87 34.78
CA VAL A 88 -8.61 -16.61 33.62
C VAL A 88 -7.90 -17.88 33.15
N VAL A 89 -7.94 -18.15 31.86
CA VAL A 89 -7.07 -19.12 31.19
C VAL A 89 -6.10 -18.37 30.29
N ALA A 90 -4.81 -18.68 30.39
CA ALA A 90 -3.75 -18.06 29.60
C ALA A 90 -2.68 -19.07 29.12
N GLU A 91 -1.87 -18.65 28.15
CA GLU A 91 -0.68 -19.39 27.72
C GLU A 91 0.36 -19.42 28.85
N LYS A 92 1.06 -20.55 29.04
CA LYS A 92 2.14 -20.66 30.04
C LYS A 92 3.49 -20.29 29.46
N THR A 93 3.77 -20.67 28.22
CA THR A 93 5.10 -20.54 27.63
C THR A 93 5.42 -19.06 27.39
N GLY A 94 6.42 -18.54 28.13
CA GLY A 94 6.87 -17.14 28.00
C GLY A 94 5.88 -16.09 28.51
N HIS A 95 4.94 -16.48 29.39
CA HIS A 95 3.91 -15.58 29.89
C HIS A 95 4.45 -14.43 30.75
N ASP A 96 3.69 -13.34 30.80
CA ASP A 96 4.07 -12.13 31.54
C ASP A 96 3.87 -12.30 33.07
N PRO A 97 4.79 -11.79 33.92
CA PRO A 97 4.67 -11.87 35.38
C PRO A 97 3.37 -11.30 35.97
N LEU A 98 2.61 -10.48 35.24
CA LEU A 98 1.30 -10.01 35.67
C LEU A 98 0.27 -11.14 35.87
N LEU A 99 0.41 -12.28 35.18
CA LEU A 99 -0.45 -13.45 35.42
C LEU A 99 -0.18 -14.10 36.77
N ASP A 100 1.08 -14.21 37.18
CA ASP A 100 1.46 -14.71 38.52
C ASP A 100 0.95 -13.78 39.62
N GLN A 101 1.05 -12.47 39.40
CA GLN A 101 0.49 -11.46 40.31
C GLN A 101 -1.02 -11.58 40.41
N LEU A 102 -1.72 -11.71 39.28
CA LEU A 102 -3.17 -11.92 39.26
C LEU A 102 -3.57 -13.18 40.03
N ALA A 103 -2.87 -14.30 39.81
CA ALA A 103 -3.12 -15.55 40.53
C ALA A 103 -2.93 -15.40 42.04
N THR A 104 -1.91 -14.65 42.46
CA THR A 104 -1.65 -14.34 43.87
C THR A 104 -2.75 -13.46 44.47
N GLU A 105 -3.17 -12.41 43.76
CA GLU A 105 -4.16 -11.44 44.24
C GLU A 105 -5.60 -11.99 44.27
N LEU A 106 -5.94 -12.90 43.34
CA LEU A 106 -7.25 -13.58 43.33
C LEU A 106 -7.30 -14.80 44.25
N GLY A 107 -6.15 -15.41 44.54
CA GLY A 107 -6.05 -16.66 45.29
C GLY A 107 -6.05 -17.91 44.40
N GLN A 108 -5.79 -19.07 45.02
CA GLN A 108 -5.69 -20.34 44.31
C GLN A 108 -6.99 -20.69 43.56
N GLY A 109 -6.86 -21.20 42.33
CA GLY A 109 -8.00 -21.67 41.54
C GLY A 109 -8.72 -20.59 40.74
N HIS A 110 -8.10 -19.42 40.51
CA HIS A 110 -8.65 -18.34 39.67
C HIS A 110 -7.91 -18.15 38.33
N VAL A 111 -6.70 -18.67 38.20
CA VAL A 111 -5.89 -18.60 36.98
C VAL A 111 -5.40 -20.00 36.61
N VAL A 112 -5.54 -20.37 35.35
CA VAL A 112 -5.00 -21.60 34.75
C VAL A 112 -4.05 -21.21 33.62
N LEU A 113 -2.84 -21.75 33.65
CA LEU A 113 -1.84 -21.58 32.59
C LEU A 113 -1.68 -22.88 31.80
N CYS A 114 -2.02 -22.84 30.53
CA CYS A 114 -1.92 -23.99 29.64
C CYS A 114 -0.46 -24.21 29.27
N ALA A 115 0.04 -25.43 29.49
CA ALA A 115 1.46 -25.74 29.34
C ALA A 115 2.03 -25.60 27.91
N ASP A 116 1.13 -25.34 26.96
CA ASP A 116 1.21 -24.99 25.53
C ASP A 116 -0.29 -24.74 25.15
N ALA A 117 -0.77 -25.10 23.96
CA ALA A 117 -2.20 -25.24 23.66
C ALA A 117 -2.88 -26.16 24.70
N CYS A 118 -3.93 -25.68 25.37
CA CYS A 118 -4.70 -26.42 26.38
C CYS A 118 -5.36 -27.67 25.80
N ASN A 119 -5.66 -27.65 24.50
CA ASN A 119 -6.53 -28.63 23.87
C ASN A 119 -5.84 -29.40 22.72
N SER A 120 -4.51 -29.52 22.77
CA SER A 120 -3.71 -30.24 21.77
C SER A 120 -2.59 -31.05 22.43
N THR A 121 -2.24 -32.19 21.82
CA THR A 121 -1.02 -32.93 22.17
C THR A 121 0.22 -32.41 21.45
N ALA A 122 0.04 -31.57 20.42
CA ALA A 122 1.13 -30.91 19.72
C ALA A 122 1.57 -29.67 20.50
N LYS A 123 2.87 -29.38 20.47
CA LYS A 123 3.42 -28.15 21.05
C LYS A 123 3.02 -26.96 20.18
N ASP A 124 1.98 -26.24 20.59
CA ASP A 124 1.52 -25.00 19.98
C ASP A 124 0.95 -24.09 21.08
N VAL A 125 0.22 -23.03 20.76
CA VAL A 125 -0.21 -22.01 21.73
C VAL A 125 -1.71 -22.03 22.05
N MET A 126 -2.06 -21.61 23.27
CA MET A 126 -3.41 -21.18 23.63
C MET A 126 -3.67 -19.79 23.06
N HIS A 127 -4.29 -19.72 21.88
CA HIS A 127 -4.37 -18.48 21.11
C HIS A 127 -5.74 -17.81 21.17
N HIS A 128 -6.61 -18.16 22.12
CA HIS A 128 -7.90 -17.48 22.30
C HIS A 128 -7.77 -16.05 22.85
N LYS A 129 -8.77 -15.22 22.55
CA LYS A 129 -8.99 -13.86 23.10
C LYS A 129 -10.48 -13.61 23.24
N PHE A 130 -11.11 -14.22 24.24
CA PHE A 130 -12.52 -13.98 24.50
C PHE A 130 -12.81 -13.80 25.98
N ALA A 131 -13.87 -13.03 26.26
CA ALA A 131 -14.42 -12.86 27.60
C ALA A 131 -15.91 -13.15 27.62
N VAL A 132 -16.40 -13.78 28.67
CA VAL A 132 -17.84 -14.04 28.90
C VAL A 132 -18.25 -13.49 30.25
N PHE A 133 -19.29 -12.67 30.25
CA PHE A 133 -19.88 -12.05 31.44
C PHE A 133 -21.31 -12.54 31.58
N SER A 134 -21.68 -13.11 32.73
CA SER A 134 -23.07 -13.55 32.90
C SER A 134 -24.05 -12.39 33.13
N ARG A 135 -23.60 -11.30 33.76
CA ARG A 135 -24.41 -10.11 34.05
C ARG A 135 -23.56 -8.87 34.27
N LEU A 136 -24.05 -7.73 33.78
CA LEU A 136 -23.50 -6.39 33.97
C LEU A 136 -24.40 -5.54 34.88
N LEU A 137 -23.86 -4.47 35.45
CA LEU A 137 -24.54 -3.54 36.37
C LEU A 137 -25.64 -2.73 35.66
N ASP A 138 -25.50 -2.52 34.35
CA ASP A 138 -26.49 -1.86 33.49
C ASP A 138 -27.68 -2.76 33.09
N GLY A 139 -27.71 -4.00 33.59
CA GLY A 139 -28.79 -4.96 33.34
C GLY A 139 -28.57 -5.88 32.14
N ARG A 140 -27.52 -5.67 31.34
CA ARG A 140 -27.16 -6.60 30.26
C ARG A 140 -26.74 -7.97 30.84
N THR A 141 -27.12 -9.05 30.16
CA THR A 141 -26.76 -10.43 30.52
C THR A 141 -26.14 -11.14 29.33
N ASP A 142 -25.46 -12.26 29.60
CA ASP A 142 -24.90 -13.15 28.59
C ASP A 142 -24.10 -12.39 27.53
N VAL A 143 -23.11 -11.63 28.02
CA VAL A 143 -22.25 -10.80 27.19
C VAL A 143 -21.01 -11.58 26.80
N VAL A 144 -20.76 -11.70 25.50
CA VAL A 144 -19.57 -12.34 24.94
C VAL A 144 -18.77 -11.29 24.19
N ALA A 145 -17.49 -11.15 24.51
CA ALA A 145 -16.55 -10.36 23.73
C ALA A 145 -15.54 -11.30 23.07
N GLN A 146 -15.52 -11.39 21.75
CA GLN A 146 -14.51 -12.09 20.95
C GLN A 146 -13.59 -11.07 20.30
N SER A 147 -12.28 -11.17 20.51
CA SER A 147 -11.30 -10.21 20.00
C SER A 147 -10.24 -10.86 19.13
N SER A 148 -9.60 -10.03 18.30
CA SER A 148 -8.35 -10.36 17.61
C SER A 148 -7.10 -9.91 18.41
N GLN A 149 -7.29 -9.03 19.40
CA GLN A 149 -6.24 -8.32 20.13
C GLN A 149 -5.65 -9.11 21.28
N ASN A 150 -4.32 -9.24 21.28
CA ASN A 150 -3.56 -9.63 22.48
C ASN A 150 -3.60 -8.51 23.52
N LEU A 151 -3.61 -8.86 24.80
CA LEU A 151 -3.48 -7.87 25.87
C LEU A 151 -1.99 -7.59 26.12
N ASP A 152 -1.28 -7.11 25.10
CA ASP A 152 0.18 -6.85 25.12
C ASP A 152 0.54 -5.36 24.95
N GLY A 153 -0.45 -4.51 24.67
CA GLY A 153 -0.26 -3.06 24.55
C GLY A 153 0.02 -2.61 23.13
N LYS A 154 -0.13 -3.50 22.14
CA LYS A 154 0.02 -3.18 20.73
C LYS A 154 -1.13 -2.36 20.19
N PHE A 155 -1.10 -1.06 20.45
CA PHE A 155 -2.14 -0.12 20.04
C PHE A 155 -1.88 0.51 18.66
N GLY A 156 -0.72 0.22 18.05
CA GLY A 156 -0.39 0.63 16.67
C GLY A 156 -0.99 -0.26 15.57
N ALA A 157 -1.66 -1.36 15.93
CA ALA A 157 -2.18 -2.34 14.98
C ALA A 157 -3.69 -2.23 14.75
N HIS A 158 -4.14 -2.43 13.52
CA HIS A 158 -5.55 -2.65 13.18
C HIS A 158 -6.04 -3.97 13.75
N GLN A 159 -7.09 -3.92 14.57
CA GLN A 159 -7.63 -5.02 15.35
C GLN A 159 -9.15 -4.89 15.40
N ASN A 160 -9.84 -5.98 15.73
CA ASN A 160 -11.30 -5.96 15.87
C ASN A 160 -11.79 -6.77 17.07
N MET A 161 -12.98 -6.42 17.55
CA MET A 161 -13.70 -7.12 18.60
C MET A 161 -15.20 -7.15 18.26
N LEU A 162 -15.81 -8.31 18.40
CA LEU A 162 -17.25 -8.51 18.33
C LEU A 162 -17.79 -8.68 19.75
N VAL A 163 -18.77 -7.85 20.13
CA VAL A 163 -19.50 -7.98 21.40
C VAL A 163 -20.93 -8.42 21.11
N SER A 164 -21.33 -9.55 21.68
CA SER A 164 -22.72 -10.02 21.70
C SER A 164 -23.30 -9.82 23.09
N THR A 165 -24.55 -9.35 23.19
CA THR A 165 -25.29 -9.15 24.44
C THR A 165 -26.65 -9.81 24.37
N GLY A 166 -27.09 -10.43 25.46
CA GLY A 166 -28.42 -11.03 25.59
C GLY A 166 -28.56 -12.34 24.82
N ASP A 167 -27.45 -13.04 24.57
CA ASP A 167 -27.39 -14.28 23.80
C ASP A 167 -27.00 -15.45 24.72
N ALA A 168 -28.00 -16.07 25.34
CA ALA A 168 -27.77 -17.11 26.33
C ALA A 168 -27.11 -18.34 25.71
N GLY A 169 -27.53 -18.72 24.50
CA GLY A 169 -26.95 -19.83 23.73
C GLY A 169 -25.48 -19.59 23.38
N LEU A 170 -25.15 -18.40 22.85
CA LEU A 170 -23.76 -18.08 22.52
C LEU A 170 -22.88 -18.04 23.78
N ALA A 171 -23.35 -17.38 24.84
CA ALA A 171 -22.62 -17.31 26.11
C ALA A 171 -22.44 -18.69 26.75
N ALA A 172 -23.44 -19.58 26.67
CA ALA A 172 -23.32 -20.96 27.12
C ALA A 172 -22.27 -21.74 26.32
N GLY A 173 -22.23 -21.57 24.99
CA GLY A 173 -21.21 -22.18 24.14
C GLY A 173 -19.79 -21.74 24.51
N TYR A 174 -19.55 -20.44 24.66
CA TYR A 174 -18.24 -19.93 25.09
C TYR A 174 -17.87 -20.33 26.53
N ARG A 175 -18.83 -20.38 27.46
CA ARG A 175 -18.59 -20.93 28.81
C ARG A 175 -18.17 -22.39 28.76
N ALA A 176 -18.84 -23.21 27.93
CA ALA A 176 -18.46 -24.61 27.76
C ALA A 176 -17.07 -24.78 27.14
N VAL A 177 -16.66 -23.86 26.25
CA VAL A 177 -15.27 -23.81 25.75
C VAL A 177 -14.31 -23.45 26.86
N PHE A 178 -14.60 -22.40 27.63
CA PHE A 178 -13.78 -22.00 28.76
C PHE A 178 -13.61 -23.15 29.77
N ASP A 179 -14.68 -23.84 30.13
CA ASP A 179 -14.64 -24.93 31.11
C ASP A 179 -13.76 -26.11 30.64
N LYS A 180 -13.75 -26.38 29.33
CA LYS A 180 -12.84 -27.37 28.73
C LYS A 180 -11.38 -26.93 28.86
N LEU A 181 -11.07 -25.70 28.45
CA LEU A 181 -9.71 -25.14 28.60
C LEU A 181 -9.28 -25.14 30.09
N TRP A 182 -10.19 -24.75 30.98
CA TRP A 182 -9.99 -24.73 32.42
C TRP A 182 -9.69 -26.10 33.01
N SER A 183 -10.32 -27.16 32.48
CA SER A 183 -10.10 -28.53 32.94
C SER A 183 -8.70 -29.07 32.65
N GLN A 184 -7.96 -28.44 31.71
CA GLN A 184 -6.67 -28.91 31.19
C GLN A 184 -6.72 -30.33 30.62
N GLN A 185 -7.91 -30.77 30.20
CA GLN A 185 -8.10 -32.02 29.47
C GLN A 185 -8.16 -31.75 27.97
N ILE A 186 -7.59 -32.66 27.19
CA ILE A 186 -7.61 -32.58 25.74
C ILE A 186 -8.96 -33.07 25.24
N HIS A 187 -9.60 -32.27 24.39
CA HIS A 187 -10.88 -32.53 23.75
C HIS A 187 -10.75 -32.42 22.24
N THR A 188 -11.59 -33.13 21.51
CA THR A 188 -11.68 -32.97 20.05
C THR A 188 -12.85 -32.04 19.70
N TRP A 189 -12.59 -31.03 18.88
CA TRP A 189 -13.64 -30.19 18.30
C TRP A 189 -14.12 -30.80 16.99
N SER A 190 -15.40 -31.21 16.93
CA SER A 190 -15.99 -31.84 15.73
C SER A 190 -17.25 -31.13 15.22
N GLY A 191 -17.72 -30.09 15.91
CA GLY A 191 -18.90 -29.30 15.54
C GLY A 191 -18.73 -27.81 15.81
N SER A 192 -19.74 -27.04 15.45
CA SER A 192 -19.92 -25.65 15.86
C SER A 192 -20.96 -25.52 16.95
N PHE A 193 -21.03 -24.35 17.57
CA PHE A 193 -22.20 -23.91 18.32
C PHE A 193 -22.70 -22.59 17.74
N THR A 194 -23.98 -22.29 17.96
CA THR A 194 -24.66 -21.13 17.38
C THR A 194 -25.30 -20.28 18.46
N SER A 195 -25.40 -18.97 18.20
CA SER A 195 -26.27 -18.07 18.96
C SER A 195 -27.73 -18.53 18.96
N ASP A 196 -28.51 -18.07 19.94
CA ASP A 196 -29.96 -18.30 19.98
C ASP A 196 -30.68 -17.73 18.74
N SER A 197 -30.16 -16.64 18.17
CA SER A 197 -30.71 -16.03 16.96
C SER A 197 -30.32 -16.76 15.66
N GLY A 198 -29.41 -17.74 15.73
CA GLY A 198 -28.79 -18.37 14.55
C GLY A 198 -27.83 -17.49 13.75
N ARG A 199 -27.68 -16.20 14.09
CA ARG A 199 -26.82 -15.24 13.35
C ARG A 199 -25.33 -15.43 13.59
N VAL A 200 -24.93 -16.00 14.72
CA VAL A 200 -23.51 -16.25 15.04
C VAL A 200 -23.25 -17.74 15.08
N THR A 201 -22.24 -18.21 14.36
CA THR A 201 -21.74 -19.59 14.41
C THR A 201 -20.27 -19.60 14.77
N VAL A 202 -19.87 -20.44 15.72
CA VAL A 202 -18.49 -20.49 16.22
C VAL A 202 -17.93 -21.89 16.06
N TRP A 203 -16.72 -21.95 15.51
CA TRP A 203 -15.89 -23.15 15.43
C TRP A 203 -14.63 -22.92 16.26
N MET A 204 -14.28 -23.92 17.07
CA MET A 204 -13.01 -23.94 17.79
C MET A 204 -12.01 -24.88 17.10
N THR A 205 -10.72 -24.59 17.29
CA THR A 205 -9.58 -25.41 16.84
C THR A 205 -8.85 -25.95 18.08
N PRO A 206 -8.04 -27.01 17.95
CA PRO A 206 -7.68 -27.76 16.73
C PRO A 206 -8.85 -28.54 16.10
N ARG A 207 -8.92 -28.58 14.77
CA ARG A 207 -9.93 -29.36 14.01
C ARG A 207 -9.40 -29.84 12.66
N ALA A 208 -10.06 -30.84 12.07
CA ALA A 208 -9.66 -31.44 10.80
C ALA A 208 -10.32 -30.78 9.57
N ASP A 209 -11.57 -30.33 9.69
CA ASP A 209 -12.27 -29.60 8.62
C ASP A 209 -11.90 -28.11 8.65
N ASP A 210 -11.91 -27.43 7.50
CA ASP A 210 -11.53 -26.03 7.36
C ASP A 210 -12.75 -25.13 7.06
N PRO A 211 -13.35 -24.48 8.09
CA PRO A 211 -14.50 -23.61 7.91
C PRO A 211 -14.24 -22.42 6.99
N LEU A 212 -12.99 -21.92 6.95
CA LEU A 212 -12.64 -20.74 6.15
C LEU A 212 -12.56 -21.11 4.66
N ALA A 213 -11.90 -22.22 4.33
CA ALA A 213 -11.86 -22.72 2.96
C ALA A 213 -13.27 -23.12 2.47
N ALA A 214 -14.08 -23.75 3.32
CA ALA A 214 -15.47 -24.08 3.00
C ALA A 214 -16.32 -22.82 2.72
N ALA A 215 -16.14 -21.76 3.51
CA ALA A 215 -16.81 -20.48 3.31
C ALA A 215 -16.46 -19.83 1.96
N ILE A 216 -15.17 -19.80 1.60
CA ILE A 216 -14.71 -19.25 0.31
C ILE A 216 -15.29 -20.05 -0.86
N ASN A 217 -15.28 -21.39 -0.75
CA ASN A 217 -15.83 -22.27 -1.79
C ASN A 217 -17.35 -22.16 -1.96
N ALA A 218 -18.06 -21.67 -0.94
CA ALA A 218 -19.50 -21.46 -0.99
C ALA A 218 -19.90 -20.14 -1.70
N VAL A 219 -18.96 -19.23 -1.95
CA VAL A 219 -19.26 -17.96 -2.63
C VAL A 219 -19.61 -18.23 -4.10
N GLU A 220 -20.82 -17.82 -4.49
CA GLU A 220 -21.30 -17.84 -5.86
C GLU A 220 -20.82 -16.57 -6.58
N CYS A 221 -20.04 -16.73 -7.66
CA CYS A 221 -19.55 -15.62 -8.47
C CYS A 221 -20.56 -15.21 -9.56
N PRO A 222 -20.64 -13.93 -9.98
CA PRO A 222 -19.83 -12.80 -9.51
C PRO A 222 -20.19 -12.40 -8.07
N GLY A 223 -19.17 -12.32 -7.22
CA GLY A 223 -19.28 -11.98 -5.80
C GLY A 223 -17.99 -11.29 -5.33
N SER A 224 -17.91 -10.95 -4.05
CA SER A 224 -16.74 -10.32 -3.45
C SER A 224 -16.22 -11.11 -2.24
N ILE A 225 -14.89 -11.14 -2.11
CA ILE A 225 -14.19 -11.69 -0.95
C ILE A 225 -13.13 -10.68 -0.51
N ARG A 226 -13.18 -10.22 0.73
CA ARG A 226 -12.19 -9.29 1.30
C ARG A 226 -11.54 -9.93 2.52
N LEU A 227 -10.21 -9.96 2.60
CA LEU A 227 -9.47 -10.53 3.74
C LEU A 227 -8.54 -9.51 4.36
N ALA A 228 -8.46 -9.47 5.69
CA ALA A 228 -7.46 -8.73 6.45
C ALA A 228 -6.94 -9.61 7.59
N HIS A 229 -5.68 -10.04 7.51
CA HIS A 229 -5.14 -11.03 8.42
C HIS A 229 -3.72 -10.73 8.87
N SER A 230 -3.48 -10.91 10.17
CA SER A 230 -2.14 -10.77 10.76
C SER A 230 -1.12 -11.75 10.21
N GLN A 231 -1.56 -12.98 9.94
CA GLN A 231 -0.74 -13.98 9.28
C GLN A 231 -1.56 -14.74 8.24
N PHE A 232 -0.90 -14.96 7.11
CA PHE A 232 -1.35 -15.84 6.04
C PHE A 232 -0.11 -16.56 5.50
N ALA A 233 -0.06 -17.87 5.66
CA ALA A 233 1.10 -18.69 5.31
C ALA A 233 0.84 -19.63 4.13
N LEU A 234 1.95 -20.10 3.55
CA LEU A 234 1.97 -21.03 2.41
C LEU A 234 1.57 -22.47 2.76
N ASP A 235 1.38 -22.81 4.03
CA ASP A 235 1.03 -24.16 4.45
C ASP A 235 -0.49 -24.45 4.37
N ARG A 236 -1.36 -23.44 4.52
CA ARG A 236 -2.82 -23.60 4.44
C ARG A 236 -3.33 -23.56 3.01
N VAL A 237 -2.96 -24.59 2.24
CA VAL A 237 -3.21 -24.72 0.79
C VAL A 237 -4.69 -24.56 0.42
N ALA A 238 -5.60 -25.16 1.20
CA ALA A 238 -7.03 -25.18 0.89
C ALA A 238 -7.64 -23.77 0.75
N VAL A 239 -7.24 -22.83 1.60
CA VAL A 239 -7.70 -21.43 1.53
C VAL A 239 -7.17 -20.75 0.27
N ARG A 240 -5.89 -20.95 -0.07
CA ARG A 240 -5.32 -20.36 -1.30
C ARG A 240 -5.97 -20.90 -2.56
N THR A 241 -6.11 -22.22 -2.66
CA THR A 241 -6.79 -22.87 -3.80
C THR A 241 -8.20 -22.33 -3.96
N ALA A 242 -8.97 -22.24 -2.87
CA ALA A 242 -10.32 -21.70 -2.92
C ALA A 242 -10.36 -20.24 -3.43
N LEU A 243 -9.44 -19.38 -2.98
CA LEU A 243 -9.36 -17.98 -3.47
C LEU A 243 -9.03 -17.92 -4.96
N VAL A 244 -8.04 -18.69 -5.42
CA VAL A 244 -7.67 -18.76 -6.85
C VAL A 244 -8.83 -19.26 -7.71
N ASP A 245 -9.54 -20.28 -7.25
CA ASP A 245 -10.69 -20.83 -7.98
C ASP A 245 -11.84 -19.82 -8.07
N ARG A 246 -12.13 -19.09 -6.99
CA ARG A 246 -13.14 -18.01 -7.01
C ARG A 246 -12.72 -16.85 -7.91
N LYS A 247 -11.43 -16.48 -7.93
CA LYS A 247 -10.91 -15.46 -8.86
C LYS A 247 -11.13 -15.86 -10.32
N LYS A 248 -10.83 -17.12 -10.66
CA LYS A 248 -11.05 -17.69 -12.01
C LYS A 248 -12.53 -17.74 -12.40
N GLN A 249 -13.43 -17.86 -11.42
CA GLN A 249 -14.89 -17.81 -11.61
C GLN A 249 -15.47 -16.39 -11.65
N GLY A 250 -14.64 -15.34 -11.56
CA GLY A 250 -15.07 -13.96 -11.71
C GLY A 250 -15.43 -13.24 -10.41
N CYS A 251 -15.11 -13.80 -9.24
CA CYS A 251 -15.22 -13.05 -7.98
C CYS A 251 -14.14 -11.96 -7.88
N SER A 252 -14.52 -10.81 -7.29
CA SER A 252 -13.57 -9.79 -6.86
C SER A 252 -12.91 -10.22 -5.55
N ILE A 253 -11.59 -10.15 -5.47
CA ILE A 253 -10.84 -10.55 -4.28
C ILE A 253 -9.87 -9.45 -3.89
N GLN A 254 -9.94 -9.03 -2.62
CA GLN A 254 -9.05 -8.04 -2.02
C GLN A 254 -8.42 -8.61 -0.76
N ILE A 255 -7.09 -8.53 -0.64
CA ILE A 255 -6.36 -9.14 0.47
C ILE A 255 -5.44 -8.10 1.10
N PHE A 256 -5.49 -8.01 2.43
CA PHE A 256 -4.66 -7.14 3.25
C PHE A 256 -3.87 -7.98 4.25
N VAL A 257 -2.55 -7.83 4.22
CA VAL A 257 -1.63 -8.54 5.13
C VAL A 257 -0.52 -7.60 5.57
N PRO A 258 0.07 -7.79 6.77
CA PRO A 258 1.27 -7.05 7.14
C PRO A 258 2.43 -7.42 6.21
N GLU A 259 3.32 -6.47 5.98
CA GLU A 259 4.61 -6.71 5.34
C GLU A 259 5.54 -7.42 6.34
N GLY A 260 5.89 -8.69 6.05
CA GLY A 260 6.69 -9.50 6.95
C GLY A 260 6.89 -10.95 6.48
N ASN A 261 7.54 -11.75 7.33
CA ASN A 261 7.79 -13.16 7.08
C ASN A 261 6.48 -13.96 7.13
N GLN A 262 6.31 -14.92 6.22
CA GLN A 262 5.08 -15.68 5.89
C GLN A 262 4.10 -14.96 4.96
N THR A 263 3.76 -13.69 5.22
CA THR A 263 2.76 -12.95 4.43
C THR A 263 3.27 -12.51 3.06
N THR A 264 4.56 -12.16 2.96
CA THR A 264 5.19 -11.78 1.70
C THR A 264 5.23 -12.93 0.70
N ASP A 265 5.51 -14.14 1.17
CA ASP A 265 5.64 -15.31 0.30
C ASP A 265 4.27 -15.77 -0.23
N VAL A 266 3.24 -15.75 0.62
CA VAL A 266 1.87 -16.01 0.13
C VAL A 266 1.39 -14.92 -0.81
N ALA A 267 1.74 -13.65 -0.57
CA ALA A 267 1.36 -12.56 -1.45
C ALA A 267 1.94 -12.76 -2.86
N LYS A 268 3.21 -13.18 -2.96
CA LYS A 268 3.86 -13.55 -4.23
C LYS A 268 3.16 -14.71 -4.93
N GLU A 269 2.84 -15.79 -4.21
CA GLU A 269 2.19 -16.94 -4.83
C GLU A 269 0.77 -16.62 -5.31
N LEU A 270 -0.01 -15.86 -4.55
CA LEU A 270 -1.36 -15.45 -4.96
C LEU A 270 -1.34 -14.46 -6.14
N ALA A 271 -0.34 -13.58 -6.20
CA ALA A 271 -0.19 -12.63 -7.29
C ALA A 271 0.03 -13.31 -8.66
N LYS A 272 0.71 -14.46 -8.70
CA LYS A 272 0.87 -15.27 -9.93
C LYS A 272 -0.45 -15.74 -10.54
N ASP A 273 -1.47 -15.92 -9.70
CA ASP A 273 -2.83 -16.27 -10.13
C ASP A 273 -3.73 -15.03 -10.35
N GLY A 274 -3.15 -13.82 -10.37
CA GLY A 274 -3.86 -12.57 -10.64
C GLY A 274 -4.65 -12.00 -9.45
N LEU A 275 -4.34 -12.42 -8.22
CA LEU A 275 -4.94 -11.87 -7.01
C LEU A 275 -4.16 -10.64 -6.54
N VAL A 276 -4.91 -9.62 -6.08
CA VAL A 276 -4.32 -8.39 -5.55
C VAL A 276 -4.13 -8.50 -4.05
N VAL A 277 -2.87 -8.40 -3.62
CA VAL A 277 -2.49 -8.43 -2.20
C VAL A 277 -1.84 -7.10 -1.84
N HIS A 278 -2.52 -6.34 -1.01
CA HIS A 278 -2.04 -5.09 -0.44
C HIS A 278 -1.27 -5.38 0.84
N THR A 279 0.03 -5.15 0.79
CA THR A 279 0.94 -5.32 1.93
C THR A 279 0.99 -4.03 2.76
N PHE A 280 0.57 -4.11 4.02
CA PHE A 280 0.62 -2.99 4.95
C PHE A 280 2.02 -2.82 5.55
N ARG A 281 2.59 -1.61 5.42
CA ARG A 281 3.88 -1.22 6.01
C ARG A 281 3.86 -1.32 7.53
N PRO A 282 4.94 -1.82 8.18
CA PRO A 282 5.11 -1.82 9.64
C PRO A 282 4.69 -0.49 10.29
N GLY A 283 3.99 -0.55 11.42
CA GLY A 283 3.63 0.60 12.23
C GLY A 283 2.29 1.26 11.96
N GLY A 284 1.73 1.15 10.74
CA GLY A 284 0.70 2.12 10.37
C GLY A 284 1.18 3.55 10.68
N CYS A 285 2.49 3.81 10.59
CA CYS A 285 3.17 5.06 10.84
C CYS A 285 4.15 5.22 9.69
N HIS A 286 4.09 6.33 8.95
CA HIS A 286 5.13 6.62 7.94
C HIS A 286 6.40 7.20 8.57
N GLU A 287 6.37 7.53 9.86
CA GLU A 287 7.49 8.06 10.65
C GLU A 287 7.83 7.13 11.82
N PRO A 288 9.11 6.78 12.06
CA PRO A 288 9.51 5.89 13.14
C PRO A 288 9.59 6.66 14.46
N VAL A 289 8.44 6.84 15.12
CA VAL A 289 8.43 7.23 16.53
C VAL A 289 8.56 5.98 17.40
N SER A 290 9.16 6.11 18.59
CA SER A 290 9.39 5.01 19.56
C SER A 290 8.10 4.35 20.08
N THR A 291 6.94 4.85 19.65
CA THR A 291 5.59 4.35 19.98
C THR A 291 4.94 3.56 18.83
N CYS A 292 5.61 3.42 17.69
CA CYS A 292 5.10 2.62 16.57
C CYS A 292 5.48 1.16 16.77
N ASP A 293 4.52 0.36 17.23
CA ASP A 293 4.65 -1.09 17.23
C ASP A 293 4.81 -1.60 15.79
N VAL A 294 5.73 -2.53 15.57
CA VAL A 294 6.00 -3.19 14.28
C VAL A 294 4.78 -3.84 13.60
N ASP A 295 3.64 -3.97 14.28
CA ASP A 295 2.46 -4.68 13.80
C ASP A 295 1.40 -3.76 13.19
N THR A 296 0.98 -4.08 11.97
CA THR A 296 0.16 -3.21 11.11
C THR A 296 -1.29 -3.66 11.11
N ILE A 297 -1.48 -4.94 10.80
CA ILE A 297 -2.74 -5.66 10.85
C ILE A 297 -2.55 -6.78 11.88
N HIS A 298 -3.29 -6.68 12.97
CA HIS A 298 -3.51 -7.77 13.90
C HIS A 298 -4.99 -8.21 13.93
N SER A 299 -5.77 -7.78 12.93
CA SER A 299 -7.12 -8.25 12.63
C SER A 299 -7.10 -9.64 12.00
N LYS A 300 -8.24 -10.32 12.12
CA LYS A 300 -8.54 -11.63 11.57
C LYS A 300 -9.92 -11.52 10.94
N ILE A 301 -10.02 -11.01 9.72
CA ILE A 301 -11.30 -10.67 9.08
C ILE A 301 -11.35 -11.32 7.70
N MET A 302 -12.47 -11.95 7.39
CA MET A 302 -12.89 -12.24 6.02
C MET A 302 -14.34 -11.83 5.82
N LEU A 303 -14.62 -11.08 4.76
CA LEU A 303 -15.97 -10.75 4.30
C LEU A 303 -16.26 -11.52 3.03
N THR A 304 -17.47 -12.07 2.93
CA THR A 304 -17.98 -12.63 1.69
C THR A 304 -19.32 -12.00 1.34
N GLU A 305 -19.49 -11.67 0.06
CA GLU A 305 -20.77 -11.34 -0.56
C GLU A 305 -20.88 -12.14 -1.86
N ASP A 306 -21.97 -12.85 -2.06
CA ASP A 306 -22.16 -13.61 -3.31
C ASP A 306 -23.14 -12.93 -4.26
N ALA A 307 -23.31 -13.54 -5.45
CA ALA A 307 -24.22 -13.06 -6.48
C ALA A 307 -25.69 -12.95 -6.03
N LEU A 308 -26.08 -13.64 -4.95
CA LEU A 308 -27.42 -13.59 -4.36
C LEU A 308 -27.55 -12.50 -3.28
N GLY A 309 -26.47 -11.77 -3.00
CA GLY A 309 -26.40 -10.74 -1.96
C GLY A 309 -26.30 -11.30 -0.54
N ARG A 310 -25.96 -12.59 -0.38
CA ARG A 310 -25.74 -13.18 0.96
C ARG A 310 -24.41 -12.67 1.49
N LYS A 311 -24.44 -12.10 2.70
CA LYS A 311 -23.32 -11.38 3.33
C LYS A 311 -22.92 -12.05 4.63
N HIS A 312 -21.63 -12.35 4.75
CA HIS A 312 -21.07 -13.01 5.94
C HIS A 312 -19.79 -12.33 6.40
N VAL A 313 -19.66 -12.17 7.71
CA VAL A 313 -18.41 -11.79 8.37
C VAL A 313 -17.80 -13.03 8.98
N TYR A 314 -16.49 -13.22 8.81
CA TYR A 314 -15.69 -14.20 9.53
C TYR A 314 -14.63 -13.47 10.34
N THR A 315 -14.56 -13.73 11.64
CA THR A 315 -13.56 -13.16 12.55
C THR A 315 -13.11 -14.17 13.61
N GLY A 316 -12.37 -13.73 14.62
CA GLY A 316 -11.95 -14.53 15.76
C GLY A 316 -10.48 -14.29 16.12
N SER A 317 -9.82 -15.36 16.54
CA SER A 317 -8.42 -15.31 16.96
C SER A 317 -7.44 -15.98 15.98
N HIS A 318 -7.95 -16.83 15.08
CA HIS A 318 -7.18 -17.70 14.20
C HIS A 318 -6.31 -16.96 13.17
N ASN A 319 -5.13 -17.47 12.85
CA ASN A 319 -4.37 -17.07 11.67
C ASN A 319 -4.71 -17.96 10.45
N ILE A 320 -4.32 -17.55 9.24
CA ILE A 320 -4.46 -18.39 8.02
C ILE A 320 -3.17 -19.18 7.83
N ASN A 321 -2.92 -20.13 8.74
CA ASN A 321 -1.83 -21.10 8.65
C ASN A 321 -2.31 -22.46 9.19
N MET A 322 -1.54 -23.52 8.98
CA MET A 322 -1.94 -24.86 9.43
C MET A 322 -1.91 -25.00 10.95
N GLY A 323 -1.00 -24.29 11.62
CA GLY A 323 -0.90 -24.30 13.09
C GLY A 323 -2.20 -23.86 13.77
N SER A 324 -2.72 -22.68 13.38
CA SER A 324 -4.00 -22.16 13.87
C SER A 324 -5.20 -23.06 13.55
N LEU A 325 -5.16 -23.88 12.50
CA LEU A 325 -6.27 -24.80 12.20
C LEU A 325 -6.17 -26.11 12.99
N THR A 326 -4.97 -26.67 13.11
CA THR A 326 -4.80 -28.10 13.47
C THR A 326 -4.13 -28.33 14.81
N THR A 327 -3.51 -27.30 15.42
CA THR A 327 -2.72 -27.48 16.64
C THR A 327 -2.95 -26.43 17.71
N ALA A 328 -3.14 -25.15 17.37
CA ALA A 328 -3.40 -24.09 18.34
C ALA A 328 -4.87 -24.03 18.80
N ASP A 329 -5.10 -23.49 20.00
CA ASP A 329 -6.45 -23.19 20.48
C ASP A 329 -6.90 -21.83 19.93
N ASP A 330 -7.78 -21.88 18.95
CA ASP A 330 -8.22 -20.71 18.21
C ASP A 330 -9.72 -20.77 17.93
N SER A 331 -10.26 -19.62 17.53
CA SER A 331 -11.69 -19.45 17.25
C SER A 331 -11.89 -18.85 15.85
N ILE A 332 -12.88 -19.41 15.15
CA ILE A 332 -13.42 -18.90 13.89
C ILE A 332 -14.90 -18.59 14.15
N VAL A 333 -15.30 -17.35 13.96
CA VAL A 333 -16.66 -16.84 14.22
C VAL A 333 -17.25 -16.35 12.92
N LYS A 334 -18.36 -16.94 12.49
CA LYS A 334 -19.19 -16.43 11.39
C LYS A 334 -20.33 -15.59 11.95
N VAL A 335 -20.61 -14.44 11.33
CA VAL A 335 -21.74 -13.57 11.64
C VAL A 335 -22.57 -13.29 10.39
N ASP A 336 -23.87 -13.58 10.50
CA ASP A 336 -24.91 -13.39 9.49
C ASP A 336 -25.82 -12.25 9.94
N ASP A 337 -25.28 -11.03 9.96
CA ASP A 337 -25.97 -9.83 10.41
C ASP A 337 -25.59 -8.62 9.54
N ALA A 338 -26.58 -7.95 8.97
CA ALA A 338 -26.35 -6.89 7.98
C ALA A 338 -25.64 -5.67 8.59
N ALA A 339 -26.02 -5.25 9.80
CA ALA A 339 -25.39 -4.10 10.46
C ALA A 339 -23.94 -4.40 10.82
N THR A 340 -23.67 -5.62 11.30
CA THR A 340 -22.31 -6.09 11.58
C THR A 340 -21.49 -6.13 10.30
N TYR A 341 -22.02 -6.69 9.21
CA TYR A 341 -21.34 -6.70 7.92
C TYR A 341 -20.98 -5.28 7.46
N THR A 342 -21.92 -4.34 7.49
CA THR A 342 -21.67 -2.94 7.12
C THR A 342 -20.55 -2.31 7.96
N ALA A 343 -20.48 -2.60 9.27
CA ALA A 343 -19.43 -2.07 10.13
C ALA A 343 -18.04 -2.63 9.77
N TYR A 344 -17.94 -3.94 9.51
CA TYR A 344 -16.68 -4.56 9.07
C TYR A 344 -16.28 -4.13 7.65
N ASP A 345 -17.23 -3.96 6.74
CA ASP A 345 -16.97 -3.49 5.37
C ASP A 345 -16.41 -2.05 5.37
N ALA A 346 -16.97 -1.17 6.21
CA ALA A 346 -16.42 0.16 6.43
C ALA A 346 -14.99 0.14 7.03
N ASN A 347 -14.68 -0.84 7.90
CA ASN A 347 -13.31 -1.02 8.39
C ASN A 347 -12.35 -1.51 7.28
N MET A 348 -12.80 -2.39 6.38
CA MET A 348 -12.01 -2.80 5.22
C MET A 348 -11.76 -1.65 4.24
N ASP A 349 -12.71 -0.73 4.09
CA ASP A 349 -12.53 0.49 3.29
C ASP A 349 -11.49 1.43 3.94
N LEU A 350 -11.54 1.60 5.25
CA LEU A 350 -10.51 2.35 5.98
C LEU A 350 -9.11 1.74 5.75
N LEU A 351 -8.99 0.42 5.86
CA LEU A 351 -7.74 -0.29 5.57
C LEU A 351 -7.26 0.01 4.13
N TYR A 352 -8.13 -0.14 3.13
CA TYR A 352 -7.78 0.15 1.74
C TYR A 352 -7.28 1.59 1.56
N GLU A 353 -8.02 2.55 2.10
CA GLU A 353 -7.70 3.97 2.04
C GLU A 353 -6.34 4.27 2.67
N GLN A 354 -6.07 3.67 3.83
CA GLN A 354 -4.80 3.83 4.53
C GLN A 354 -3.63 3.16 3.80
N ALA A 355 -3.87 2.07 3.06
CA ALA A 355 -2.85 1.43 2.22
C ALA A 355 -2.48 2.29 0.99
N ILE A 356 -3.45 2.97 0.36
CA ILE A 356 -3.20 3.67 -0.91
C ILE A 356 -2.93 5.17 -0.77
N LYS A 357 -3.53 5.86 0.21
CA LYS A 357 -3.50 7.34 0.27
C LYS A 357 -2.34 7.93 1.07
N LEU A 358 -1.56 7.11 1.76
CA LEU A 358 -0.53 7.52 2.75
C LEU A 358 -1.09 8.28 3.94
N VAL A 359 -1.84 9.37 3.78
CA VAL A 359 -2.58 10.05 4.85
C VAL A 359 -3.90 10.55 4.26
N PRO A 360 -5.02 9.80 4.39
CA PRO A 360 -6.29 10.15 3.74
C PRO A 360 -6.79 11.56 4.05
N ALA A 361 -6.53 12.08 5.25
CA ALA A 361 -6.92 13.44 5.65
C ALA A 361 -6.17 14.54 4.87
N VAL A 362 -4.94 14.26 4.42
CA VAL A 362 -4.09 15.22 3.68
C VAL A 362 -4.22 15.02 2.18
N TYR A 363 -4.33 13.76 1.73
CA TYR A 363 -4.46 13.39 0.33
C TYR A 363 -5.77 12.65 0.04
N PRO A 364 -6.95 13.28 0.23
CA PRO A 364 -8.24 12.60 0.10
C PRO A 364 -8.52 12.10 -1.34
N ASN A 365 -7.84 12.67 -2.33
CA ASN A 365 -7.98 12.30 -3.74
C ASN A 365 -6.90 11.30 -4.19
N ALA A 366 -5.98 10.89 -3.31
CA ALA A 366 -4.94 9.94 -3.67
C ALA A 366 -5.54 8.62 -4.15
N ALA A 367 -5.02 8.08 -5.25
CA ALA A 367 -5.55 6.85 -5.84
C ALA A 367 -4.45 6.00 -6.48
N LEU A 368 -4.72 4.70 -6.56
CA LEU A 368 -3.91 3.69 -7.22
C LEU A 368 -4.69 3.14 -8.43
N GLN A 369 -4.06 3.10 -9.60
CA GLN A 369 -4.66 2.50 -10.79
C GLN A 369 -3.60 1.88 -11.70
N MET A 370 -3.98 0.84 -12.44
CA MET A 370 -3.14 0.32 -13.53
C MET A 370 -3.21 1.30 -14.72
N ALA A 371 -2.06 1.84 -15.09
CA ALA A 371 -1.91 2.64 -16.30
C ALA A 371 -1.80 1.76 -17.55
N ALA A 372 -1.12 0.61 -17.41
CA ALA A 372 -0.99 -0.45 -18.41
C ALA A 372 -1.00 -1.80 -17.69
N ASN A 373 -1.66 -2.80 -18.29
CA ASN A 373 -1.70 -4.19 -17.84
C ASN A 373 -1.93 -5.06 -19.08
N ASP A 374 -0.85 -5.53 -19.68
CA ASP A 374 -0.83 -6.30 -20.92
C ASP A 374 0.06 -7.55 -20.71
N PRO A 375 -0.19 -8.68 -21.41
CA PRO A 375 0.73 -9.81 -21.38
C PRO A 375 2.14 -9.50 -21.90
N ALA A 376 2.31 -8.43 -22.67
CA ALA A 376 3.61 -7.92 -23.06
C ALA A 376 4.30 -7.19 -21.90
N ASP A 377 5.62 -7.04 -22.01
CA ASP A 377 6.40 -6.36 -20.98
C ASP A 377 6.26 -4.85 -21.06
N GLU A 378 5.64 -4.24 -20.06
CA GLU A 378 5.41 -2.80 -19.95
C GLU A 378 6.55 -2.13 -19.16
N ARG A 379 7.49 -1.50 -19.88
CA ARG A 379 8.72 -0.96 -19.28
C ARG A 379 8.94 0.51 -19.58
N THR A 380 9.87 1.09 -18.81
CA THR A 380 10.48 2.41 -19.04
C THR A 380 9.48 3.57 -19.19
N PRO A 381 8.49 3.72 -18.29
CA PRO A 381 7.51 4.79 -18.41
C PRO A 381 8.17 6.17 -18.41
N ARG A 382 7.60 7.06 -19.20
CA ARG A 382 7.92 8.49 -19.27
C ARG A 382 6.66 9.30 -19.24
N ALA A 383 6.63 10.28 -18.36
CA ALA A 383 5.50 11.19 -18.20
C ALA A 383 5.93 12.60 -18.57
N SER A 384 5.03 13.34 -19.21
CA SER A 384 5.20 14.76 -19.47
C SER A 384 5.06 15.58 -18.18
N ALA A 385 5.52 16.83 -18.21
CA ALA A 385 5.01 17.85 -17.28
C ALA A 385 3.47 17.97 -17.40
N GLU A 386 2.81 18.35 -16.32
CA GLU A 386 1.37 18.58 -16.33
C GLU A 386 1.06 19.95 -16.94
N ARG A 387 0.01 20.01 -17.77
CA ARG A 387 -0.52 21.27 -18.32
C ARG A 387 -2.03 21.23 -18.34
N ASN A 388 -2.70 22.15 -17.63
CA ASN A 388 -4.16 22.27 -17.59
C ASN A 388 -4.89 20.94 -17.25
N GLY A 389 -4.32 20.18 -16.33
CA GLY A 389 -4.75 18.85 -15.92
C GLY A 389 -4.14 17.72 -16.73
N TYR A 390 -3.59 17.99 -17.91
CA TYR A 390 -3.17 16.93 -18.83
C TYR A 390 -1.76 16.43 -18.59
N THR A 391 -1.62 15.10 -18.64
CA THR A 391 -0.34 14.39 -18.62
C THR A 391 -0.35 13.34 -19.74
N ALA A 392 0.72 13.27 -20.53
CA ALA A 392 0.95 12.19 -21.47
C ALA A 392 1.92 11.19 -20.85
N LEU A 393 1.55 9.92 -20.84
CA LEU A 393 2.39 8.79 -20.43
C LEU A 393 2.77 7.98 -21.67
N THR A 394 4.03 7.59 -21.79
CA THR A 394 4.51 6.65 -22.80
C THR A 394 5.34 5.54 -22.18
N TRP A 395 5.35 4.38 -22.81
CA TRP A 395 6.12 3.23 -22.38
C TRP A 395 6.43 2.28 -23.54
N GLU A 396 7.34 1.34 -23.29
CA GLU A 396 7.64 0.22 -24.17
C GLU A 396 6.72 -0.95 -23.79
N SER A 397 6.02 -1.52 -24.78
CA SER A 397 5.16 -2.70 -24.63
C SER A 397 5.72 -3.82 -25.48
N GLY A 398 6.59 -4.64 -24.88
CA GLY A 398 7.45 -5.56 -25.63
C GLY A 398 8.29 -4.82 -26.69
N ALA A 399 7.95 -5.03 -27.96
CA ALA A 399 8.63 -4.40 -29.10
C ALA A 399 7.97 -3.09 -29.58
N GLN A 400 6.90 -2.65 -28.92
CA GLN A 400 6.05 -1.54 -29.35
C GLN A 400 6.25 -0.31 -28.47
N VAL A 401 5.89 0.84 -29.00
CA VAL A 401 5.76 2.06 -28.20
C VAL A 401 4.28 2.29 -27.96
N VAL A 402 3.88 2.64 -26.75
CA VAL A 402 2.47 2.92 -26.42
C VAL A 402 2.37 4.24 -25.68
N ALA A 403 1.27 4.96 -25.89
CA ALA A 403 0.97 6.20 -25.19
C ALA A 403 -0.45 6.21 -24.61
N ARG A 404 -0.63 6.99 -23.54
CA ARG A 404 -1.93 7.25 -22.92
C ARG A 404 -1.98 8.67 -22.38
N ILE A 405 -3.12 9.34 -22.55
CA ILE A 405 -3.34 10.69 -22.02
C ILE A 405 -4.21 10.59 -20.77
N PHE A 406 -3.82 11.34 -19.75
CA PHE A 406 -4.54 11.53 -18.50
C PHE A 406 -4.98 12.98 -18.37
N ARG A 407 -6.09 13.22 -17.67
CA ARG A 407 -6.53 14.54 -17.21
C ARG A 407 -6.88 14.46 -15.73
N TYR A 408 -6.19 15.26 -14.90
CA TYR A 408 -6.28 15.22 -13.44
C TYR A 408 -6.09 13.80 -12.88
N GLY A 409 -5.09 13.09 -13.39
CA GLY A 409 -4.80 11.71 -13.02
C GLY A 409 -5.76 10.65 -13.57
N ARG A 410 -6.84 11.03 -14.27
CA ARG A 410 -7.78 10.07 -14.87
C ARG A 410 -7.48 9.84 -16.34
N PRO A 411 -7.44 8.60 -16.84
CA PRO A 411 -7.19 8.36 -18.25
C PRO A 411 -8.32 8.90 -19.12
N VAL A 412 -7.98 9.66 -20.17
CA VAL A 412 -8.92 10.16 -21.18
C VAL A 412 -8.80 9.44 -22.51
N THR A 413 -7.72 8.68 -22.70
CA THR A 413 -7.58 7.72 -23.81
C THR A 413 -7.37 6.31 -23.26
N ALA A 414 -7.65 5.31 -24.09
CA ALA A 414 -7.08 3.98 -23.93
C ALA A 414 -5.55 4.02 -24.18
N PRO A 415 -4.80 2.95 -23.84
CA PRO A 415 -3.47 2.71 -24.40
C PRO A 415 -3.53 2.70 -25.93
N ILE A 416 -2.68 3.49 -26.58
CA ILE A 416 -2.64 3.62 -28.05
C ILE A 416 -1.22 3.34 -28.52
N ARG A 417 -1.08 2.36 -29.42
CA ARG A 417 0.19 2.02 -30.06
C ARG A 417 0.73 3.20 -30.87
N VAL A 418 1.91 3.66 -30.46
CA VAL A 418 2.87 4.75 -30.79
C VAL A 418 3.67 4.69 -32.10
N ASP A 419 4.10 3.50 -32.43
CA ASP A 419 5.12 3.29 -33.45
C ASP A 419 4.50 3.26 -34.86
N MET A 420 5.37 3.24 -35.87
CA MET A 420 4.98 3.16 -37.28
C MET A 420 4.73 1.73 -37.78
N GLY A 421 5.04 0.73 -36.94
CA GLY A 421 4.92 -0.69 -37.26
C GLY A 421 5.92 -1.17 -38.32
N GLY A 422 6.61 -2.27 -37.99
CA GLY A 422 7.41 -3.06 -38.94
C GLY A 422 7.06 -4.53 -38.80
N ALA A 423 6.14 -5.04 -39.63
CA ALA A 423 5.90 -6.47 -39.72
C ALA A 423 7.03 -7.11 -40.54
N GLY A 424 8.01 -7.74 -39.89
CA GLY A 424 8.99 -8.58 -40.58
C GLY A 424 10.45 -8.54 -40.11
N CYS A 425 10.83 -7.70 -39.16
CA CYS A 425 12.20 -7.78 -38.62
C CYS A 425 12.30 -9.00 -37.68
N ALA A 426 13.14 -9.97 -38.03
CA ALA A 426 13.34 -11.20 -37.24
C ALA A 426 13.94 -10.97 -35.83
N THR A 427 14.37 -9.74 -35.52
CA THR A 427 15.11 -9.38 -34.30
C THR A 427 14.26 -8.75 -33.19
N GLY A 428 12.98 -8.43 -33.44
CA GLY A 428 12.02 -8.10 -32.38
C GLY A 428 12.23 -6.78 -31.59
N TRP A 429 13.20 -5.93 -31.93
CA TRP A 429 13.48 -4.67 -31.21
C TRP A 429 13.53 -3.48 -32.17
N ASN A 430 12.37 -3.02 -32.63
CA ASN A 430 12.30 -1.99 -33.67
C ASN A 430 11.93 -0.59 -33.15
N HIS A 431 11.35 -0.50 -31.94
CA HIS A 431 10.80 0.76 -31.44
C HIS A 431 11.07 0.87 -29.93
N ILE A 432 11.88 1.84 -29.50
CA ILE A 432 12.34 1.93 -28.10
C ILE A 432 12.39 3.38 -27.59
N GLN A 433 12.49 3.49 -26.26
CA GLN A 433 12.85 4.70 -25.51
C GLN A 433 11.92 5.90 -25.79
N PRO A 434 10.59 5.74 -25.68
CA PRO A 434 9.67 6.81 -25.97
C PRO A 434 9.73 7.93 -24.93
N SER A 435 9.34 9.13 -25.34
CA SER A 435 9.21 10.31 -24.50
C SER A 435 8.02 11.14 -24.99
N ALA A 436 7.28 11.75 -24.07
CA ALA A 436 6.12 12.56 -24.40
C ALA A 436 6.15 13.93 -23.73
N GLY A 437 5.63 14.92 -24.44
CA GLY A 437 5.18 16.19 -23.89
C GLY A 437 3.74 16.46 -24.31
N VAL A 438 3.08 17.40 -23.65
CA VAL A 438 1.69 17.78 -23.94
C VAL A 438 1.58 19.29 -24.07
N ASP A 439 0.62 19.75 -24.86
CA ASP A 439 0.24 21.18 -24.97
C ASP A 439 -0.90 21.55 -24.00
N ASP A 440 -1.25 22.83 -23.91
CA ASP A 440 -2.32 23.30 -23.01
C ASP A 440 -3.72 22.80 -23.41
N GLY A 441 -3.87 22.27 -24.64
CA GLY A 441 -5.07 21.61 -25.15
C GLY A 441 -5.12 20.11 -24.87
N GLY A 442 -4.08 19.55 -24.25
CA GLY A 442 -3.96 18.13 -23.93
C GLY A 442 -3.45 17.24 -25.06
N ASN A 443 -3.06 17.79 -26.22
CA ASN A 443 -2.48 16.97 -27.27
C ASN A 443 -1.09 16.52 -26.87
N ALA A 444 -0.82 15.23 -26.96
CA ALA A 444 0.48 14.66 -26.71
C ALA A 444 1.34 14.70 -27.99
N TYR A 445 2.62 14.98 -27.82
CA TYR A 445 3.66 14.86 -28.84
C TYR A 445 4.63 13.80 -28.34
N ILE A 446 4.73 12.69 -29.07
CA ILE A 446 5.53 11.53 -28.68
C ILE A 446 6.72 11.41 -29.59
N ALA A 447 7.91 11.31 -29.01
CA ALA A 447 9.17 11.01 -29.68
C ALA A 447 9.63 9.59 -29.33
N TRP A 448 10.16 8.83 -30.28
CA TRP A 448 10.73 7.50 -30.03
C TRP A 448 11.84 7.17 -31.04
N ALA A 449 12.69 6.21 -30.67
CA ALA A 449 13.71 5.65 -31.56
C ALA A 449 13.08 4.52 -32.38
N GLU A 450 13.25 4.58 -33.70
CA GLU A 450 12.53 3.78 -34.69
C GLU A 450 13.52 3.17 -35.68
N ASP A 451 13.55 1.84 -35.75
CA ASP A 451 14.21 1.04 -36.78
C ASP A 451 13.16 0.51 -37.76
N GLY A 452 12.75 1.36 -38.69
CA GLY A 452 11.75 1.03 -39.69
C GLY A 452 12.28 0.23 -40.89
N ASP A 453 13.61 0.11 -41.04
CA ASP A 453 14.26 -0.58 -42.16
C ASP A 453 14.99 -1.88 -41.78
N CYS A 454 14.88 -2.28 -40.50
CA CYS A 454 15.41 -3.50 -39.90
C CYS A 454 16.94 -3.61 -39.95
N ARG A 455 17.66 -2.48 -39.89
CA ARG A 455 19.14 -2.47 -39.96
C ARG A 455 19.83 -2.36 -38.61
N ALA A 456 19.07 -2.38 -37.51
CA ALA A 456 19.55 -2.08 -36.17
C ALA A 456 20.17 -0.67 -36.04
N GLU A 457 19.75 0.25 -36.90
CA GLU A 457 20.06 1.67 -36.85
C GLU A 457 18.76 2.43 -36.65
N HIS A 458 18.59 3.05 -35.48
CA HIS A 458 17.38 3.78 -35.16
C HIS A 458 17.45 5.20 -35.70
N ASN A 459 16.27 5.73 -36.01
CA ASN A 459 16.02 7.12 -36.32
C ASN A 459 14.99 7.70 -35.35
N ILE A 460 14.98 9.02 -35.18
CA ILE A 460 14.07 9.64 -34.22
C ILE A 460 12.80 10.05 -34.94
N ALA A 461 11.68 9.42 -34.58
CA ALA A 461 10.37 9.77 -35.06
C ALA A 461 9.60 10.59 -34.02
N VAL A 462 8.73 11.49 -34.50
CA VAL A 462 7.75 12.20 -33.67
C VAL A 462 6.38 12.16 -34.30
N ARG A 463 5.33 12.02 -33.49
CA ARG A 463 3.95 12.24 -33.93
C ARG A 463 3.06 12.82 -32.85
N LYS A 464 1.94 13.40 -33.29
CA LYS A 464 0.91 13.98 -32.42
C LYS A 464 -0.19 12.97 -32.12
N LEU A 465 -0.63 12.91 -30.87
CA LEU A 465 -1.81 12.19 -30.40
C LEU A 465 -2.80 13.20 -29.80
N SER A 466 -4.00 13.27 -30.34
CA SER A 466 -5.04 14.16 -29.80
C SER A 466 -5.67 13.58 -28.51
N VAL A 467 -6.32 14.44 -27.74
CA VAL A 467 -7.12 14.02 -26.56
C VAL A 467 -8.27 13.07 -26.89
N THR A 468 -8.69 13.01 -28.16
CA THR A 468 -9.73 12.07 -28.63
C THR A 468 -9.15 10.74 -29.10
N GLY A 469 -7.84 10.53 -28.98
CA GLY A 469 -7.17 9.29 -29.38
C GLY A 469 -6.74 9.24 -30.86
N GLN A 470 -6.77 10.35 -31.59
CA GLN A 470 -6.39 10.36 -33.02
C GLN A 470 -4.88 10.60 -33.19
N LEU A 471 -4.26 9.78 -34.03
CA LEU A 471 -2.85 9.87 -34.38
C LEU A 471 -2.65 10.70 -35.65
N GLY A 472 -1.76 11.68 -35.57
CA GLY A 472 -1.26 12.41 -36.73
C GLY A 472 -0.17 11.64 -37.47
N ALA A 473 0.15 12.09 -38.69
CA ALA A 473 1.27 11.57 -39.45
C ALA A 473 2.61 11.79 -38.71
N PRO A 474 3.52 10.80 -38.73
CA PRO A 474 4.84 10.92 -38.12
C PRO A 474 5.79 11.78 -38.97
N ILE A 475 6.78 12.37 -38.30
CA ILE A 475 7.91 13.07 -38.92
C ILE A 475 9.23 12.49 -38.41
N TRP A 476 10.30 12.73 -39.17
CA TRP A 476 11.66 12.34 -38.80
C TRP A 476 12.44 13.54 -38.25
N VAL A 477 12.83 13.45 -36.97
CA VAL A 477 13.48 14.54 -36.23
C VAL A 477 14.93 14.75 -36.63
N ASN A 478 15.64 13.69 -36.98
CA ASN A 478 17.05 13.75 -37.36
C ASN A 478 17.29 14.06 -38.85
N GLN A 479 16.25 14.20 -39.69
CA GLN A 479 16.44 14.56 -41.11
C GLN A 479 17.28 15.84 -41.33
N PRO A 480 18.18 15.89 -42.34
CA PRO A 480 18.58 14.82 -43.27
C PRO A 480 19.75 13.95 -42.75
N GLU A 481 20.08 14.01 -41.45
CA GLU A 481 21.18 13.29 -40.83
C GLU A 481 20.74 11.86 -40.48
N TRP A 482 21.07 10.92 -41.37
CA TRP A 482 20.66 9.52 -41.29
C TRP A 482 21.82 8.56 -40.97
N ARG A 483 22.99 9.07 -40.58
CA ARG A 483 24.18 8.24 -40.39
C ARG A 483 24.27 7.81 -38.93
N GLY A 484 24.46 6.51 -38.72
CA GLY A 484 24.65 5.93 -37.40
C GLY A 484 23.38 5.90 -36.56
N ASP A 485 23.48 5.23 -35.41
CA ASP A 485 22.34 4.92 -34.55
C ASP A 485 21.86 6.15 -33.77
N GLN A 486 20.58 6.50 -33.89
CA GLN A 486 19.95 7.64 -33.21
C GLN A 486 19.03 7.15 -32.10
N THR A 487 19.38 7.41 -30.85
CA THR A 487 18.68 6.81 -29.70
C THR A 487 18.36 7.81 -28.58
N ARG A 488 17.63 7.35 -27.57
CA ARG A 488 17.19 8.08 -26.36
C ARG A 488 16.62 9.47 -26.63
N PRO A 489 15.57 9.58 -27.48
CA PRO A 489 14.93 10.87 -27.65
C PRO A 489 14.26 11.35 -26.36
N ARG A 490 14.30 12.66 -26.17
CA ARG A 490 13.53 13.38 -25.14
C ARG A 490 12.87 14.58 -25.77
N ILE A 491 11.63 14.82 -25.41
CA ILE A 491 10.82 15.90 -25.98
C ILE A 491 10.26 16.78 -24.86
N ALA A 492 10.34 18.10 -25.06
CA ALA A 492 9.70 19.09 -24.20
C ALA A 492 8.78 20.00 -25.01
N VAL A 493 7.54 20.13 -24.56
CA VAL A 493 6.45 20.81 -25.29
C VAL A 493 5.99 22.05 -24.51
N THR A 494 5.85 23.16 -25.22
CA THR A 494 5.31 24.42 -24.72
C THR A 494 3.78 24.38 -24.66
N GLY A 495 3.16 25.31 -23.93
CA GLY A 495 1.69 25.38 -23.85
C GLY A 495 1.01 25.55 -25.20
N ALA A 496 1.65 26.24 -26.16
CA ALA A 496 1.15 26.41 -27.52
C ALA A 496 1.47 25.22 -28.46
N GLY A 497 2.15 24.18 -27.96
CA GLY A 497 2.48 22.97 -28.72
C GLY A 497 3.77 23.04 -29.55
N ALA A 498 4.51 24.16 -29.56
CA ALA A 498 5.89 24.16 -30.08
C ALA A 498 6.78 23.30 -29.17
N PHE A 499 7.78 22.61 -29.72
CA PHE A 499 8.55 21.62 -28.96
C PHE A 499 10.01 21.52 -29.39
N THR A 500 10.84 21.05 -28.46
CA THR A 500 12.25 20.72 -28.69
C THR A 500 12.43 19.23 -28.46
N VAL A 501 13.14 18.57 -29.39
CA VAL A 501 13.57 17.17 -29.25
C VAL A 501 15.08 17.14 -29.13
N VAL A 502 15.58 16.36 -28.18
CA VAL A 502 17.01 16.05 -28.03
C VAL A 502 17.23 14.54 -28.11
N TRP A 503 18.36 14.10 -28.63
CA TRP A 503 18.66 12.68 -28.81
C TRP A 503 20.16 12.41 -28.82
N GLU A 504 20.53 11.14 -28.68
CA GLU A 504 21.89 10.64 -28.87
C GLU A 504 22.13 10.33 -30.34
N ASP A 505 23.19 10.92 -30.88
CA ASP A 505 23.72 10.67 -32.22
C ASP A 505 25.00 9.81 -32.11
N GLY A 506 24.87 8.53 -32.47
CA GLY A 506 25.99 7.61 -32.70
C GLY A 506 26.54 7.79 -34.12
N PRO A 507 27.86 7.69 -34.36
CA PRO A 507 28.85 6.88 -33.64
C PRO A 507 29.72 7.63 -32.61
N THR A 508 29.63 8.96 -32.53
CA THR A 508 30.54 9.79 -31.72
C THR A 508 30.05 10.02 -30.28
N SER A 509 28.89 9.46 -29.90
CA SER A 509 28.22 9.75 -28.63
C SER A 509 28.07 11.27 -28.43
N THR A 510 27.29 11.89 -29.31
CA THR A 510 26.97 13.32 -29.22
C THR A 510 25.49 13.51 -28.94
N VAL A 511 25.15 14.58 -28.23
CA VAL A 511 23.76 14.99 -28.03
C VAL A 511 23.41 16.03 -29.08
N ARG A 512 22.31 15.81 -29.80
CA ARG A 512 21.75 16.76 -30.76
C ARG A 512 20.40 17.28 -30.32
N ALA A 513 19.98 18.40 -30.91
CA ALA A 513 18.69 19.00 -30.68
C ALA A 513 18.08 19.58 -31.95
N ALA A 514 16.74 19.59 -32.04
CA ALA A 514 15.98 20.28 -33.07
C ALA A 514 14.66 20.81 -32.49
N GLY A 515 14.19 21.93 -33.01
CA GLY A 515 12.95 22.57 -32.57
C GLY A 515 11.89 22.59 -33.67
N TYR A 516 10.63 22.50 -33.26
CA TYR A 516 9.49 22.34 -34.14
C TYR A 516 8.30 23.18 -33.69
N SER A 517 7.45 23.54 -34.66
CA SER A 517 6.14 24.14 -34.40
C SER A 517 5.12 23.09 -33.94
N SER A 518 3.97 23.55 -33.44
CA SER A 518 2.84 22.68 -33.08
C SER A 518 2.24 21.90 -34.24
N SER A 519 2.57 22.30 -35.48
CA SER A 519 2.19 21.65 -36.74
C SER A 519 3.30 20.74 -37.29
N LEU A 520 4.28 20.38 -36.46
CA LEU A 520 5.38 19.47 -36.80
C LEU A 520 6.30 20.02 -37.91
N THR A 521 6.36 21.34 -38.09
CA THR A 521 7.32 21.99 -39.00
C THR A 521 8.60 22.29 -38.27
N ARG A 522 9.75 21.87 -38.83
CA ARG A 522 11.07 22.17 -38.26
C ARG A 522 11.34 23.67 -38.26
N LEU A 523 11.64 24.23 -37.10
CA LEU A 523 12.00 25.64 -36.91
C LEU A 523 13.53 25.84 -36.96
N TRP A 524 14.29 24.88 -36.41
CA TRP A 524 15.75 24.89 -36.38
C TRP A 524 16.34 23.50 -36.14
N GLY A 525 17.64 23.37 -36.38
CA GLY A 525 18.42 22.14 -36.16
C GLY A 525 18.35 21.12 -37.31
N PRO A 526 19.01 19.96 -37.17
CA PRO A 526 19.72 19.50 -35.97
C PRO A 526 20.92 20.39 -35.63
N VAL A 527 21.15 20.65 -34.34
CA VAL A 527 22.37 21.31 -33.83
C VAL A 527 23.05 20.43 -32.80
N GLU A 528 24.38 20.50 -32.72
CA GLU A 528 25.14 19.82 -31.67
C GLU A 528 24.98 20.54 -30.31
N VAL A 529 24.50 19.80 -29.31
CA VAL A 529 24.43 20.25 -27.92
C VAL A 529 25.76 20.01 -27.22
N GLY A 530 26.38 18.84 -27.42
CA GLY A 530 27.73 18.54 -26.96
C GLY A 530 28.01 17.05 -26.90
N ALA A 531 29.27 16.69 -26.63
CA ALA A 531 29.68 15.30 -26.44
C ALA A 531 29.08 14.69 -25.17
N GLY A 532 28.59 13.46 -25.27
CA GLY A 532 27.99 12.69 -24.18
C GLY A 532 26.73 11.95 -24.60
N ASN A 533 25.97 11.47 -23.61
CA ASN A 533 24.76 10.68 -23.80
C ASN A 533 23.76 10.91 -22.66
N ARG A 534 22.69 10.10 -22.62
CA ARG A 534 21.50 10.19 -21.76
C ARG A 534 21.00 11.63 -21.59
N PRO A 535 20.59 12.28 -22.69
CA PRO A 535 20.07 13.63 -22.60
C PRO A 535 18.71 13.65 -21.92
N ASP A 536 18.36 14.80 -21.36
CA ASP A 536 17.01 15.18 -20.94
C ASP A 536 16.76 16.66 -21.25
N VAL A 537 15.50 17.02 -21.47
CA VAL A 537 15.12 18.38 -21.89
C VAL A 537 13.83 18.84 -21.22
N ALA A 538 13.82 20.11 -20.81
CA ALA A 538 12.62 20.83 -20.37
C ALA A 538 12.57 22.21 -21.02
N VAL A 539 11.37 22.75 -21.24
CA VAL A 539 11.18 24.10 -21.82
C VAL A 539 10.48 25.01 -20.83
N ASP A 540 10.88 26.29 -20.83
CA ASP A 540 10.15 27.33 -20.10
C ASP A 540 8.95 27.88 -20.90
N ALA A 541 8.23 28.83 -20.32
CA ALA A 541 7.04 29.42 -20.95
C ALA A 541 7.36 30.19 -22.26
N SER A 542 8.62 30.61 -22.46
CA SER A 542 9.08 31.26 -23.68
C SER A 542 9.56 30.29 -24.76
N GLY A 543 9.59 28.99 -24.46
CA GLY A 543 10.07 27.94 -25.36
C GLY A 543 11.59 27.77 -25.38
N VAL A 544 12.32 28.40 -24.45
CA VAL A 544 13.76 28.17 -24.30
C VAL A 544 13.97 26.81 -23.65
N ALA A 545 14.71 25.94 -24.34
CA ALA A 545 15.00 24.58 -23.90
C ALA A 545 16.22 24.56 -22.98
N THR A 546 16.07 23.99 -21.79
CA THR A 546 17.17 23.56 -20.92
C THR A 546 17.47 22.10 -21.23
N VAL A 547 18.65 21.83 -21.80
CA VAL A 547 19.11 20.47 -22.11
C VAL A 547 20.17 20.07 -21.10
N VAL A 548 20.04 18.89 -20.51
CA VAL A 548 21.05 18.26 -19.65
C VAL A 548 21.48 16.93 -20.22
N TRP A 549 22.72 16.52 -19.99
CA TRP A 549 23.25 15.24 -20.45
C TRP A 549 24.41 14.77 -19.59
N GLN A 550 24.72 13.48 -19.64
CA GLN A 550 25.90 12.94 -18.98
C GLN A 550 27.09 12.92 -19.96
N GLN A 551 28.25 13.34 -19.48
CA GLN A 551 29.54 13.17 -20.13
C GLN A 551 30.50 12.72 -19.04
N ALA A 552 30.62 11.40 -18.91
CA ALA A 552 31.25 10.76 -17.77
C ALA A 552 32.65 11.36 -17.49
N PRO A 553 32.97 11.66 -16.22
CA PRO A 553 32.22 11.29 -15.01
C PRO A 553 31.17 12.33 -14.55
N HIS A 554 30.86 13.34 -15.35
CA HIS A 554 30.06 14.51 -14.93
C HIS A 554 28.76 14.64 -15.72
N VAL A 555 27.89 15.52 -15.24
CA VAL A 555 26.67 15.94 -15.91
C VAL A 555 26.78 17.42 -16.32
N TYR A 556 26.28 17.74 -17.50
CA TYR A 556 26.37 19.07 -18.10
C TYR A 556 25.00 19.56 -18.54
N GLY A 557 24.88 20.88 -18.69
CA GLY A 557 23.69 21.53 -19.22
C GLY A 557 24.01 22.65 -20.21
N LYS A 558 23.05 22.97 -21.07
CA LYS A 558 23.09 24.06 -22.06
C LYS A 558 21.67 24.57 -22.27
N ARG A 559 21.48 25.85 -22.55
CA ARG A 559 20.16 26.39 -22.94
C ARG A 559 20.13 26.86 -24.39
N LEU A 560 19.07 26.47 -25.10
CA LEU A 560 18.84 26.79 -26.50
C LEU A 560 17.56 27.62 -26.65
N GLY A 561 17.64 28.73 -27.37
CA GLY A 561 16.50 29.58 -27.69
C GLY A 561 15.59 28.96 -28.76
N VAL A 562 14.45 29.61 -29.01
CA VAL A 562 13.44 29.16 -29.99
C VAL A 562 13.93 29.17 -31.45
N THR A 563 15.10 29.73 -31.71
CA THR A 563 15.79 29.70 -33.02
C THR A 563 17.04 28.80 -33.02
N GLY A 564 17.26 28.00 -31.98
CA GLY A 564 18.45 27.16 -31.80
C GLY A 564 19.71 27.89 -31.34
N THR A 565 19.61 29.18 -31.00
CA THR A 565 20.74 29.97 -30.48
C THR A 565 21.10 29.58 -29.05
N VAL A 566 22.38 29.64 -28.70
CA VAL A 566 22.83 29.34 -27.34
C VAL A 566 22.49 30.52 -26.42
N VAL A 567 21.53 30.33 -25.51
CA VAL A 567 21.13 31.32 -24.50
C VAL A 567 22.03 31.21 -23.26
N ALA A 568 22.44 30.00 -22.92
CA ALA A 568 23.44 29.73 -21.89
C ALA A 568 24.37 28.61 -22.37
N GLY A 569 25.68 28.83 -22.23
CA GLY A 569 26.72 27.90 -22.68
C GLY A 569 26.73 26.57 -21.93
N ARG A 570 27.66 25.68 -22.31
CA ARG A 570 27.87 24.42 -21.61
C ARG A 570 28.34 24.68 -20.18
N THR A 571 27.59 24.20 -19.20
CA THR A 571 27.85 24.35 -17.77
C THR A 571 27.88 23.00 -17.09
N GLN A 572 28.88 22.74 -16.25
CA GLN A 572 28.89 21.54 -15.40
C GLN A 572 27.82 21.68 -14.30
N ILE A 573 26.95 20.68 -14.19
CA ILE A 573 25.80 20.69 -13.29
C ILE A 573 26.21 20.25 -11.87
N ASN A 574 26.92 19.13 -11.75
CA ASN A 574 27.46 18.66 -10.48
C ASN A 574 28.61 19.58 -10.02
N THR A 575 28.71 19.81 -8.71
CA THR A 575 29.81 20.60 -8.12
C THR A 575 30.96 19.72 -7.65
N ASN A 576 30.65 18.48 -7.25
CA ASN A 576 31.63 17.50 -6.85
C ASN A 576 32.29 16.82 -8.06
N ASN A 577 33.60 16.61 -7.99
CA ASN A 577 34.37 15.95 -9.06
C ASN A 577 34.73 14.49 -8.76
N ALA A 578 34.46 13.98 -7.57
CA ALA A 578 34.70 12.59 -7.21
C ALA A 578 33.52 11.69 -7.57
N GLY A 579 33.80 10.44 -7.93
CA GLY A 579 32.79 9.49 -8.38
C GLY A 579 32.23 9.80 -9.78
N GLN A 580 31.17 9.09 -10.13
CA GLN A 580 30.37 9.17 -11.34
C GLN A 580 29.07 9.89 -11.05
N HIS A 581 28.61 10.64 -12.05
CA HIS A 581 27.34 11.34 -12.06
C HIS A 581 26.61 10.93 -13.34
N LEU A 582 25.48 10.23 -13.20
CA LEU A 582 24.79 9.57 -14.31
C LEU A 582 23.29 9.89 -14.33
N ALA A 583 22.67 9.64 -15.49
CA ALA A 583 21.22 9.70 -15.70
C ALA A 583 20.58 11.03 -15.20
N PRO A 584 21.02 12.19 -15.73
CA PRO A 584 20.44 13.47 -15.35
C PRO A 584 18.99 13.57 -15.85
N ALA A 585 18.15 14.22 -15.06
CA ALA A 585 16.79 14.60 -15.39
C ALA A 585 16.56 16.07 -15.04
N VAL A 586 15.80 16.81 -15.85
CA VAL A 586 15.61 18.27 -15.68
C VAL A 586 14.13 18.66 -15.69
N ALA A 587 13.77 19.57 -14.78
CA ALA A 587 12.50 20.28 -14.81
C ALA A 587 12.77 21.79 -14.88
N THR A 588 11.97 22.51 -15.67
CA THR A 588 12.09 23.96 -15.84
C THR A 588 10.76 24.62 -15.52
N ALA A 589 10.78 25.59 -14.60
CA ALA A 589 9.63 26.40 -14.26
C ALA A 589 9.30 27.41 -15.36
N SER A 590 8.11 28.00 -15.32
CA SER A 590 7.68 29.03 -16.27
C SER A 590 8.65 30.22 -16.39
N SER A 591 9.36 30.55 -15.29
CA SER A 591 10.37 31.61 -15.20
C SER A 591 11.71 31.29 -15.89
N GLY A 592 11.92 30.06 -16.36
CA GLY A 592 13.21 29.59 -16.87
C GLY A 592 14.18 29.09 -15.79
N ASN A 593 13.83 29.24 -14.51
CA ASN A 593 14.54 28.55 -13.43
C ASN A 593 14.44 27.04 -13.62
N SER A 594 15.57 26.36 -13.54
CA SER A 594 15.64 24.90 -13.77
C SER A 594 16.10 24.18 -12.50
N VAL A 595 15.71 22.92 -12.34
CA VAL A 595 16.23 22.00 -11.34
C VAL A 595 16.68 20.74 -12.05
N VAL A 596 17.87 20.27 -11.72
CA VAL A 596 18.44 19.05 -12.30
C VAL A 596 18.61 18.02 -11.19
N ALA A 597 18.15 16.80 -11.42
CA ALA A 597 18.38 15.63 -10.59
C ALA A 597 19.32 14.64 -11.29
N TRP A 598 20.16 13.91 -10.57
CA TRP A 598 21.05 12.89 -11.14
C TRP A 598 21.43 11.84 -10.09
N SER A 599 21.89 10.67 -10.56
CA SER A 599 22.50 9.66 -9.69
C SER A 599 23.98 9.95 -9.49
N ASP A 600 24.46 9.99 -8.26
CA ASP A 600 25.88 10.18 -7.91
C ASP A 600 26.41 9.00 -7.07
N ASN A 601 27.70 8.66 -7.16
CA ASN A 601 28.31 7.65 -6.30
C ASN A 601 29.54 8.17 -5.53
N LEU A 602 29.47 9.42 -5.05
CA LEU A 602 30.57 10.16 -4.43
C LEU A 602 31.41 9.35 -3.42
N ASP A 603 30.77 8.54 -2.59
CA ASP A 603 31.41 7.74 -1.52
C ASP A 603 31.30 6.23 -1.77
N GLY A 604 31.09 5.81 -3.03
CA GLY A 604 30.88 4.41 -3.41
C GLY A 604 29.44 3.92 -3.26
N ILE A 605 28.52 4.76 -2.74
CA ILE A 605 27.09 4.46 -2.61
C ILE A 605 26.32 5.36 -3.57
N TRP A 606 25.50 4.75 -4.44
CA TRP A 606 24.66 5.51 -5.36
C TRP A 606 23.54 6.24 -4.63
N ARG A 607 23.41 7.55 -4.84
CA ARG A 607 22.35 8.41 -4.32
C ARG A 607 21.77 9.27 -5.42
N VAL A 608 20.59 9.84 -5.18
CA VAL A 608 20.01 10.86 -6.04
C VAL A 608 20.24 12.24 -5.44
N ARG A 609 20.77 13.16 -6.24
CA ARG A 609 21.00 14.56 -5.87
C ARG A 609 20.23 15.51 -6.76
N THR A 610 20.04 16.73 -6.26
CA THR A 610 19.41 17.83 -6.99
C THR A 610 20.22 19.12 -6.87
N ARG A 611 20.12 19.98 -7.88
CA ARG A 611 20.64 21.35 -7.85
C ARG A 611 19.76 22.29 -8.68
N GLY A 612 19.58 23.52 -8.20
CA GLY A 612 18.80 24.54 -8.87
C GLY A 612 19.66 25.51 -9.67
N PHE A 613 19.11 26.01 -10.77
CA PHE A 613 19.76 26.92 -11.69
C PHE A 613 18.83 28.06 -12.09
N THR A 614 19.42 29.21 -12.35
CA THR A 614 18.78 30.37 -12.98
C THR A 614 18.72 30.20 -14.51
N PRO A 615 18.01 31.08 -15.26
CA PRO A 615 17.97 31.03 -16.72
C PRO A 615 19.34 31.11 -17.42
N SER A 616 20.38 31.62 -16.75
CA SER A 616 21.75 31.66 -17.28
C SER A 616 22.59 30.43 -16.94
N LEU A 617 21.99 29.39 -16.33
CA LEU A 617 22.65 28.24 -15.72
C LEU A 617 23.62 28.60 -14.58
N ALA A 618 23.49 29.78 -13.98
CA ALA A 618 24.14 30.06 -12.70
C ALA A 618 23.42 29.32 -11.56
N GLY A 619 24.18 28.80 -10.59
CA GLY A 619 23.64 28.05 -9.45
C GLY A 619 22.69 28.90 -8.61
N ARG A 620 21.48 28.38 -8.39
CA ARG A 620 20.40 29.04 -7.64
C ARG A 620 20.27 28.50 -6.22
N PHE A 621 20.46 27.19 -6.04
CA PHE A 621 20.64 26.57 -4.73
C PHE A 621 21.70 25.46 -4.83
N ALA A 622 22.34 25.15 -3.69
CA ALA A 622 23.43 24.17 -3.62
C ALA A 622 22.95 22.74 -3.86
N GLU A 623 23.84 21.95 -4.43
CA GLU A 623 23.69 20.50 -4.59
C GLU A 623 23.32 19.82 -3.27
N ARG A 624 22.29 18.97 -3.28
CA ARG A 624 21.77 18.26 -2.10
C ARG A 624 21.20 16.89 -2.44
N PRO A 625 21.32 15.88 -1.57
CA PRO A 625 20.64 14.61 -1.74
C PRO A 625 19.12 14.77 -1.61
N VAL A 626 18.35 13.90 -2.26
CA VAL A 626 16.88 13.90 -2.12
C VAL A 626 16.43 13.31 -0.78
N LYS A 627 17.15 12.29 -0.31
CA LYS A 627 16.96 11.68 1.01
C LYS A 627 18.29 11.71 1.75
N ASN A 628 18.32 12.28 2.94
CA ASN A 628 19.48 12.19 3.82
C ASN A 628 19.47 10.80 4.45
N GLY A 629 20.63 10.13 4.53
CA GLY A 629 20.67 8.85 5.24
C GLY A 629 22.05 8.26 5.44
N ARG A 630 23.06 9.09 5.66
CA ARG A 630 24.30 8.61 6.29
C ARG A 630 24.42 9.27 7.66
N TYR A 631 24.08 8.53 8.71
CA TYR A 631 24.61 8.82 10.03
C TYR A 631 26.05 8.29 10.09
N THR A 632 26.98 9.16 10.45
CA THR A 632 28.27 8.78 11.03
C THR A 632 27.99 8.16 12.40
N LEU A 633 28.58 7.00 12.69
CA LEU A 633 28.59 6.41 14.03
C LEU A 633 29.08 7.47 15.04
N GLY A 634 28.17 8.09 15.80
CA GLY A 634 28.52 8.97 16.91
C GLY A 634 27.75 10.29 17.04
N ASP A 635 27.12 10.82 16.00
CA ASP A 635 26.41 12.11 16.09
C ASP A 635 24.89 11.89 16.13
N GLN A 636 24.27 12.14 17.28
CA GLN A 636 22.83 12.24 17.45
C GLN A 636 22.42 13.70 17.25
N ALA A 637 22.03 14.12 16.04
CA ALA A 637 21.48 15.46 15.84
C ALA A 637 20.63 15.66 14.56
N ASP A 638 19.85 14.67 14.14
CA ASP A 638 18.73 14.85 13.22
C ASP A 638 17.67 13.77 13.50
N GLY A 639 17.00 13.97 14.64
CA GLY A 639 16.09 13.05 15.33
C GLY A 639 15.45 11.96 14.47
N ASN A 640 15.91 10.73 14.68
CA ASN A 640 15.24 9.43 14.50
C ASN A 640 13.93 9.41 13.67
N LEU A 641 13.99 9.79 12.39
CA LEU A 641 12.83 9.81 11.50
C LEU A 641 13.22 9.31 10.09
N GLU A 642 13.23 7.97 9.92
CA GLU A 642 12.73 7.13 8.80
C GLU A 642 13.36 5.71 8.90
N TYR A 643 12.58 4.64 8.67
CA TYR A 643 13.08 3.25 8.62
C TYR A 643 14.23 3.11 7.61
N PRO A 644 15.14 2.16 7.87
CA PRO A 644 16.34 2.33 8.68
C PRO A 644 17.35 3.26 8.00
N PRO A 645 18.51 3.57 8.62
CA PRO A 645 19.60 4.24 7.92
C PRO A 645 19.78 3.68 6.49
N LEU A 646 20.16 4.51 5.52
CA LEU A 646 20.56 4.04 4.18
C LEU A 646 21.65 2.98 4.29
N CYS A 647 22.19 2.65 5.47
CA CYS A 647 23.07 1.54 5.72
C CYS A 647 22.67 0.77 7.00
N HIS A 648 22.54 -0.57 6.93
CA HIS A 648 22.50 -1.42 8.13
C HIS A 648 23.69 -2.39 8.17
N LEU A 649 24.44 -2.36 9.29
CA LEU A 649 25.63 -3.15 9.64
C LEU A 649 26.82 -3.04 8.67
N ASN A 650 26.62 -3.09 7.34
CA ASN A 650 27.56 -2.77 6.24
C ASN A 650 26.88 -2.68 4.86
N THR A 651 25.55 -2.85 4.75
CA THR A 651 24.82 -2.86 3.48
C THR A 651 24.06 -1.57 3.33
N CYS A 652 24.26 -0.84 2.23
CA CYS A 652 23.59 0.43 1.99
C CYS A 652 22.56 0.36 0.86
N ALA A 653 21.41 1.01 1.07
CA ALA A 653 20.43 1.24 0.02
C ALA A 653 21.04 2.14 -1.04
N VAL A 654 20.89 1.74 -2.31
CA VAL A 654 21.36 2.51 -3.46
C VAL A 654 20.16 3.12 -4.17
N GLN A 655 20.29 4.40 -4.52
CA GLN A 655 19.27 5.14 -5.24
C GLN A 655 19.68 5.35 -6.69
N GLY A 656 18.70 5.30 -7.59
CA GLY A 656 18.96 5.40 -9.02
C GLY A 656 17.79 5.91 -9.82
N THR A 657 18.08 6.23 -11.09
CA THR A 657 17.09 6.54 -12.13
C THR A 657 16.10 7.64 -11.72
N PRO A 658 16.58 8.86 -11.41
CA PRO A 658 15.70 9.93 -10.97
C PRO A 658 14.75 10.36 -12.08
N SER A 659 13.55 10.74 -11.69
CA SER A 659 12.61 11.51 -12.50
C SER A 659 12.20 12.76 -11.75
N ILE A 660 11.92 13.86 -12.45
CA ILE A 660 11.63 15.15 -11.85
C ILE A 660 10.56 15.89 -12.63
N ALA A 661 9.67 16.57 -11.92
CA ALA A 661 8.74 17.53 -12.49
C ALA A 661 8.60 18.75 -11.59
N ALA A 662 8.39 19.92 -12.20
CA ALA A 662 8.18 21.18 -11.50
C ALA A 662 6.84 21.79 -11.91
N ASP A 663 6.15 22.38 -10.93
CA ASP A 663 4.99 23.23 -11.19
C ASP A 663 5.43 24.60 -11.77
N PRO A 664 4.48 25.40 -12.31
CA PRO A 664 4.81 26.71 -12.87
C PRO A 664 5.49 27.69 -11.91
N SER A 665 5.27 27.57 -10.59
CA SER A 665 5.90 28.40 -9.55
C SER A 665 7.33 27.95 -9.22
N GLY A 666 7.72 26.75 -9.65
CA GLY A 666 9.03 26.15 -9.45
C GLY A 666 9.11 25.22 -8.25
N GLY A 667 8.02 24.99 -7.51
CA GLY A 667 7.93 23.83 -6.61
C GLY A 667 8.09 22.55 -7.42
N PHE A 668 8.79 21.56 -6.89
CA PHE A 668 9.13 20.36 -7.66
C PHE A 668 9.04 19.08 -6.84
N VAL A 669 8.87 17.96 -7.54
CA VAL A 669 8.83 16.62 -6.97
C VAL A 669 9.87 15.77 -7.69
N VAL A 670 10.64 15.00 -6.92
CA VAL A 670 11.62 14.05 -7.45
C VAL A 670 11.17 12.63 -7.12
N GLY A 671 11.14 11.76 -8.11
CA GLY A 671 10.94 10.32 -7.96
C GLY A 671 12.26 9.56 -8.16
N TRP A 672 12.46 8.46 -7.43
CA TRP A 672 13.63 7.60 -7.60
C TRP A 672 13.32 6.14 -7.25
N THR A 673 14.19 5.26 -7.74
CA THR A 673 14.22 3.84 -7.36
C THR A 673 15.23 3.67 -6.22
N GLU A 674 14.92 2.88 -5.19
CA GLU A 674 15.78 2.61 -4.02
C GLU A 674 15.80 1.11 -3.72
N THR A 675 16.97 0.52 -3.47
CA THR A 675 17.05 -0.92 -3.16
C THR A 675 16.51 -1.24 -1.76
N ASP A 676 15.77 -2.34 -1.66
CA ASP A 676 15.37 -2.92 -0.37
C ASP A 676 16.54 -3.68 0.25
N ILE A 677 17.07 -3.18 1.38
CA ILE A 677 18.20 -3.81 2.09
C ILE A 677 17.76 -4.86 3.12
N TRP A 678 16.46 -5.07 3.33
CA TRP A 678 15.90 -6.03 4.29
C TRP A 678 15.38 -7.29 3.65
N ASN A 679 15.01 -7.20 2.36
CA ASN A 679 14.47 -8.32 1.64
C ASN A 679 15.29 -8.64 0.39
N GLN A 680 16.17 -9.63 0.49
CA GLN A 680 17.02 -10.08 -0.62
C GLN A 680 16.23 -10.61 -1.84
N SER A 681 14.92 -10.86 -1.69
CA SER A 681 14.05 -11.30 -2.78
C SER A 681 13.35 -10.16 -3.52
N ARG A 682 13.49 -8.91 -3.05
CA ARG A 682 13.00 -7.69 -3.70
C ARG A 682 14.19 -6.81 -4.02
N THR A 683 14.33 -6.43 -5.28
CA THR A 683 15.53 -5.69 -5.66
C THR A 683 15.37 -4.19 -5.45
N HIS A 684 14.15 -3.65 -5.63
CA HIS A 684 13.91 -2.21 -5.67
C HIS A 684 12.47 -1.83 -5.30
N GLU A 685 12.35 -0.68 -4.64
CA GLU A 685 11.12 0.02 -4.28
C GLU A 685 11.16 1.43 -4.88
N VAL A 686 10.02 2.11 -4.98
CA VAL A 686 9.92 3.41 -5.64
C VAL A 686 9.51 4.50 -4.67
N TYR A 687 10.16 5.66 -4.73
CA TYR A 687 10.00 6.75 -3.77
C TYR A 687 9.75 8.09 -4.45
N ALA A 688 9.18 9.03 -3.71
CA ALA A 688 9.04 10.43 -4.12
C ALA A 688 9.32 11.39 -2.96
N LYS A 689 9.72 12.62 -3.28
CA LYS A 689 9.84 13.74 -2.33
C LYS A 689 9.56 15.08 -2.99
N GLY A 690 8.89 15.94 -2.25
CA GLY A 690 8.53 17.30 -2.61
C GLY A 690 9.52 18.36 -2.13
N PHE A 691 9.66 19.42 -2.92
CA PHE A 691 10.53 20.56 -2.65
C PHE A 691 9.90 21.89 -3.06
N ASN A 692 10.26 22.93 -2.33
CA ASN A 692 10.05 24.33 -2.69
C ASN A 692 10.97 24.74 -3.83
N ALA A 693 10.67 25.86 -4.48
CA ALA A 693 11.49 26.38 -5.55
C ALA A 693 12.95 26.59 -5.11
N ASP A 694 13.22 27.04 -3.89
CA ASP A 694 14.58 27.24 -3.35
C ASP A 694 15.32 25.94 -2.97
N GLY A 695 14.68 24.79 -3.18
CA GLY A 695 15.20 23.45 -2.86
C GLY A 695 14.98 23.03 -1.41
N SER A 696 14.36 23.85 -0.55
CA SER A 696 13.95 23.43 0.80
C SER A 696 12.79 22.41 0.71
N ALA A 697 12.66 21.51 1.68
CA ALA A 697 11.57 20.53 1.73
C ALA A 697 10.49 20.87 2.78
N THR A 698 10.64 22.01 3.48
CA THR A 698 9.72 22.40 4.56
C THR A 698 8.29 22.57 4.02
N GLY A 699 7.34 21.89 4.67
CA GLY A 699 5.93 21.93 4.30
C GLY A 699 5.60 21.23 2.98
N ARG A 700 6.52 20.43 2.43
CA ARG A 700 6.35 19.70 1.17
C ARG A 700 6.19 18.21 1.39
N PHE A 701 5.78 17.52 0.33
CA PHE A 701 5.57 16.07 0.35
C PHE A 701 6.82 15.38 0.92
N PRO A 702 6.71 14.62 2.03
CA PRO A 702 7.86 14.00 2.66
C PRO A 702 8.48 12.92 1.76
N ALA A 703 9.66 12.42 2.13
CA ALA A 703 10.26 11.31 1.42
C ALA A 703 9.43 10.06 1.70
N GLU A 704 8.74 9.53 0.70
CA GLU A 704 7.79 8.43 0.91
C GLU A 704 7.93 7.37 -0.17
N ARG A 705 7.82 6.10 0.25
CA ARG A 705 7.64 4.99 -0.67
C ARG A 705 6.28 5.16 -1.36
N MET A 706 6.22 4.94 -2.67
CA MET A 706 5.03 5.23 -3.48
C MET A 706 4.27 3.98 -3.89
N ASN A 707 4.89 2.80 -3.86
CA ASN A 707 4.19 1.55 -4.12
C ASN A 707 3.57 0.98 -2.82
N PRO A 708 2.26 0.63 -2.83
CA PRO A 708 1.58 0.01 -1.71
C PRO A 708 1.77 -1.52 -1.71
N ASN A 709 1.91 -2.13 -2.90
CA ASN A 709 2.24 -3.54 -3.01
C ASN A 709 3.76 -3.66 -3.14
N THR A 710 4.33 -4.56 -2.36
CA THR A 710 5.77 -4.85 -2.40
C THR A 710 6.04 -6.23 -3.00
N VAL A 711 5.06 -6.83 -3.66
CA VAL A 711 5.24 -8.07 -4.42
C VAL A 711 5.90 -7.75 -5.76
N GLY A 712 6.90 -8.54 -6.15
CA GLY A 712 7.68 -8.28 -7.37
C GLY A 712 8.68 -7.14 -7.23
N ASN A 713 9.17 -6.63 -8.36
CA ASN A 713 10.12 -5.51 -8.41
C ASN A 713 9.41 -4.22 -8.84
N GLN A 714 9.73 -3.09 -8.20
CA GLN A 714 9.24 -1.76 -8.58
C GLN A 714 10.40 -0.86 -9.00
N PHE A 715 10.32 -0.27 -10.21
CA PHE A 715 11.43 0.54 -10.76
C PHE A 715 10.94 1.52 -11.83
N ALA A 716 11.89 2.24 -12.44
CA ALA A 716 11.68 3.16 -13.56
C ALA A 716 10.55 4.18 -13.31
N THR A 717 10.83 5.15 -12.46
CA THR A 717 9.86 6.18 -12.06
C THR A 717 9.65 7.24 -13.14
N ALA A 718 8.45 7.80 -13.21
CA ALA A 718 8.15 9.02 -13.95
C ALA A 718 7.19 9.92 -13.15
N VAL A 719 7.54 11.18 -12.98
CA VAL A 719 6.72 12.17 -12.25
C VAL A 719 6.16 13.21 -13.21
N SER A 720 4.91 13.58 -13.00
CA SER A 720 4.25 14.74 -13.60
C SER A 720 3.78 15.65 -12.48
N ALA A 721 4.07 16.95 -12.53
CA ALA A 721 3.70 17.91 -11.50
C ALA A 721 3.10 19.18 -12.11
N GLY A 722 2.15 19.77 -11.39
CA GLY A 722 1.39 20.95 -11.78
C GLY A 722 0.83 21.70 -10.58
N PRO A 723 0.11 22.82 -10.78
CA PRO A 723 -0.45 23.60 -9.67
C PRO A 723 -1.38 22.80 -8.74
N GLY A 724 -2.03 21.77 -9.27
CA GLY A 724 -2.97 20.93 -8.52
C GLY A 724 -2.34 19.74 -7.78
N GLY A 725 -1.03 19.53 -7.89
CA GLY A 725 -0.34 18.40 -7.29
C GLY A 725 0.54 17.62 -8.27
N PHE A 726 0.72 16.32 -8.03
CA PHE A 726 1.54 15.47 -8.86
C PHE A 726 0.90 14.11 -9.14
N THR A 727 1.28 13.53 -10.27
CA THR A 727 1.01 12.14 -10.64
C THR A 727 2.33 11.41 -10.76
N TYR A 728 2.38 10.21 -10.22
CA TYR A 728 3.58 9.38 -10.14
C TYR A 728 3.33 8.05 -10.83
N PHE A 729 4.20 7.67 -11.75
CA PHE A 729 4.14 6.42 -12.48
C PHE A 729 5.38 5.60 -12.21
N TYR A 730 5.22 4.28 -12.19
CA TYR A 730 6.33 3.36 -12.03
C TYR A 730 6.01 2.01 -12.67
N THR A 731 7.07 1.27 -12.98
CA THR A 731 6.99 -0.10 -13.46
C THR A 731 6.89 -1.07 -12.27
N GLU A 732 6.01 -2.05 -12.34
CA GLU A 732 5.75 -3.05 -11.29
C GLU A 732 5.52 -4.43 -11.89
N ASP A 733 6.30 -5.46 -11.49
CA ASP A 733 5.99 -6.87 -11.80
C ASP A 733 4.95 -7.40 -10.80
N PHE A 734 3.72 -6.93 -10.97
CA PHE A 734 2.65 -7.11 -9.99
C PHE A 734 2.26 -8.58 -9.79
N ASN A 735 2.26 -9.37 -10.87
CA ASN A 735 1.85 -10.77 -10.90
C ASN A 735 3.04 -11.75 -10.79
N VAL A 736 4.28 -11.25 -10.64
CA VAL A 736 5.48 -12.07 -10.49
C VAL A 736 5.68 -13.05 -11.65
N ASN A 737 5.24 -12.66 -12.86
CA ASN A 737 5.40 -13.47 -14.07
C ASN A 737 6.69 -13.12 -14.83
N GLY A 738 7.46 -12.12 -14.36
CA GLY A 738 8.68 -11.64 -14.98
C GLY A 738 8.48 -10.58 -16.07
N TYR A 739 7.24 -10.22 -16.38
CA TYR A 739 6.83 -9.11 -17.22
C TYR A 739 6.29 -7.99 -16.33
N ALA A 740 6.68 -6.76 -16.62
CA ALA A 740 6.27 -5.65 -15.79
C ALA A 740 5.02 -4.96 -16.34
N ASP A 741 4.26 -4.34 -15.44
CA ASP A 741 3.11 -3.49 -15.70
C ASP A 741 3.46 -2.03 -15.35
N ILE A 742 2.55 -1.08 -15.66
CA ILE A 742 2.71 0.31 -15.24
C ILE A 742 1.59 0.72 -14.32
N VAL A 743 1.98 1.24 -13.16
CA VAL A 743 1.08 1.71 -12.12
C VAL A 743 1.12 3.23 -12.05
N ALA A 744 -0.05 3.84 -11.85
CA ALA A 744 -0.21 5.26 -11.59
C ALA A 744 -0.71 5.51 -10.17
N ARG A 745 0.01 6.37 -9.46
CA ARG A 745 -0.32 6.98 -8.18
C ARG A 745 -0.72 8.42 -8.45
N THR A 746 -1.99 8.73 -8.26
CA THR A 746 -2.57 10.03 -8.66
C THR A 746 -3.15 10.76 -7.45
N GLY A 747 -3.49 12.05 -7.61
CA GLY A 747 -4.23 12.81 -6.58
C GLY A 747 -3.43 13.26 -5.37
N PHE A 748 -2.10 13.17 -5.43
CA PHE A 748 -1.21 13.70 -4.40
C PHE A 748 -0.94 15.18 -4.61
N THR A 749 -0.78 15.94 -3.53
CA THR A 749 -0.34 17.33 -3.53
C THR A 749 1.12 17.42 -3.07
N ASN A 750 1.85 18.43 -3.54
CA ASN A 750 3.21 18.70 -3.05
C ASN A 750 3.17 19.50 -1.74
N THR A 751 2.60 18.89 -0.70
CA THR A 751 2.40 19.45 0.65
C THR A 751 2.74 18.39 1.69
N ALA A 752 3.23 18.78 2.87
CA ALA A 752 3.49 17.84 3.97
C ALA A 752 2.19 17.32 4.63
N PHE A 753 2.30 16.25 5.41
CA PHE A 753 1.25 15.78 6.34
C PHE A 753 1.71 15.86 7.80
#